data_AF-A0A1F5K3W4-F1
#
_entry.id   AF-A0A1F5K3W4-F1
#
_cell.length_a   1.000
_cell.length_b   1.000
_cell.length_c   1.000
_cell.angle_alpha   90.00
_cell.angle_beta   90.00
_cell.angle_gamma   90.00
#
_symmetry.space_group_name_H-M   'P 1'
#
loop_
_entity.id
_entity.type
_entity.pdbx_description
1 polymer ?
#
loop_
_entity_poly.entity_id
_entity_poly.type
_entity_poly.pdbx_seq_one_letter_code
_entity_poly.pdbx_strand_id
1 'polypeptide(L)'
;MGKNNDNLECFFAVNIGGGKVTASVWGVDGKKLHIINTASSKFESEEDLILASNYALDDALADFEPEPTKILFGVPDSWLQDDDLKEDKLKLLRRMVKELDVVPMAYVSTSHAISHLLQKQQSVPLTGILVEVADPLNVAIVKAGKVLSTRSQKRSGNLPEDIEKALLTVADIEVLPSKILIYGDKNLEKLKEEMTGYSWMSQLPFLHLPKIDQLEEYIIIKAVSFAGASEVYPDKSISAGEIEVNSLLSGTSTVSASGVVKGDKLNSQDSLEEFGFVKGDINENENLKIKNEKLDENEDRRKYEEDFAVPAGRQGEETAVDRNVASRTEIRRNPLPAGIEEYSFNSNMDSSPLGLVKSAVAGPLGFLKETGTGAFQSSLGKLLKIGIIPVLLILAFLGFLLFGLRADVTVFVDPRTLEKETSIIADPAIKSVDEVNKKIPGTIVETEISGSGKGSATGKKKIGDPAKGSVILYNKTSSSKNLAEGTILTGDNNLSFKLDNKVTIASQSAVEGGISFGKVTSSITASDIGPDGNLSAGKELSVKGFSANEVSAKVDQALSGGISKDVTVVTSDDQKKLLAQVSSELRTKAKDELQKKLQGDIKVLEESLAEKVVKQSFNKNVNDQASEFSLNLTSSYKGTAYSDTDLRQIVSKLVETNVPEGYMLDLTNTETQADVAKIEKDGKLVFTAKFKAKLMPKLNEDQIKKDIAFLTPSQVEEKLKTIESVIGAEIKTTPSLPSFLARMPFLANNITLHVTAK
;
A
#
# COMPACT_ATOMS: atom_id res chain seq x y z
N MET A 1 36.91 -25.98 31.31
CA MET A 1 36.01 -26.44 32.39
C MET A 1 35.12 -27.49 31.77
N GLY A 2 35.47 -28.77 31.90
CA GLY A 2 34.63 -29.88 31.43
C GLY A 2 33.94 -30.50 32.64
N LYS A 3 32.59 -30.49 32.63
CA LYS A 3 31.71 -31.41 33.37
C LYS A 3 30.25 -31.11 33.03
N ASN A 4 29.59 -32.13 32.45
CA ASN A 4 28.15 -32.35 32.26
C ASN A 4 27.35 -31.23 31.57
N ASN A 5 27.30 -31.27 30.23
CA ASN A 5 26.25 -30.59 29.45
C ASN A 5 25.56 -31.59 28.51
N ASP A 6 25.41 -32.84 28.95
CA ASP A 6 24.68 -33.86 28.20
C ASP A 6 23.18 -33.49 28.21
N ASN A 7 22.66 -33.09 27.05
CA ASN A 7 21.25 -32.78 26.71
C ASN A 7 20.69 -31.35 26.93
N LEU A 8 21.48 -30.27 26.79
CA LEU A 8 20.87 -28.96 26.53
C LEU A 8 20.41 -28.88 25.06
N GLU A 9 19.11 -29.04 24.78
CA GLU A 9 18.58 -28.83 23.42
C GLU A 9 18.78 -27.36 23.05
N CYS A 10 19.57 -27.14 21.99
CA CYS A 10 19.89 -25.82 21.47
C CYS A 10 19.19 -25.57 20.14
N PHE A 11 18.99 -24.29 19.84
CA PHE A 11 18.25 -23.82 18.69
C PHE A 11 19.00 -22.67 18.03
N PHE A 12 18.80 -22.51 16.73
CA PHE A 12 19.20 -21.29 16.03
C PHE A 12 18.13 -20.21 16.19
N ALA A 13 18.56 -18.96 16.34
CA ALA A 13 17.74 -17.80 16.05
C ALA A 13 18.43 -16.94 15.00
N VAL A 14 17.67 -16.46 14.02
CA VAL A 14 18.16 -15.55 12.98
C VAL A 14 17.22 -14.36 12.91
N ASN A 15 17.73 -13.18 13.25
CA ASN A 15 17.02 -11.92 13.04
C ASN A 15 17.48 -11.25 11.74
N ILE A 16 16.52 -10.95 10.87
CA ILE A 16 16.69 -10.20 9.64
C ILE A 16 16.20 -8.78 9.89
N GLY A 17 17.09 -7.77 9.84
CA GLY A 17 16.70 -6.38 10.11
C GLY A 17 17.87 -5.41 9.98
N GLY A 18 17.57 -4.14 9.69
CA GLY A 18 18.57 -3.07 9.65
C GLY A 18 19.78 -3.30 8.72
N GLY A 19 19.57 -3.97 7.57
CA GLY A 19 20.63 -4.27 6.59
C GLY A 19 21.64 -5.34 7.02
N LYS A 20 21.34 -6.10 8.07
CA LYS A 20 22.16 -7.20 8.55
C LYS A 20 21.32 -8.39 9.02
N VAL A 21 21.91 -9.58 8.93
CA VAL A 21 21.41 -10.78 9.58
C VAL A 21 22.19 -10.94 10.88
N THR A 22 21.50 -11.15 11.99
CA THR A 22 22.12 -11.47 13.29
C THR A 22 21.66 -12.87 13.70
N ALA A 23 22.60 -13.79 13.84
CA ALA A 23 22.33 -15.16 14.26
C ALA A 23 22.79 -15.39 15.71
N SER A 24 22.16 -16.36 16.37
CA SER A 24 22.63 -16.90 17.63
C SER A 24 22.33 -18.38 17.77
N VAL A 25 23.15 -19.03 18.60
CA VAL A 25 22.85 -20.32 19.21
C VAL A 25 22.33 -20.04 20.61
N TRP A 26 21.15 -20.57 20.94
CA TRP A 26 20.53 -20.37 22.25
C TRP A 26 19.95 -21.67 22.80
N GLY A 27 19.87 -21.75 24.12
CA GLY A 27 19.32 -22.90 24.84
C GLY A 27 18.71 -22.47 26.17
N VAL A 28 17.89 -23.34 26.75
CA VAL A 28 17.21 -23.09 28.03
C VAL A 28 17.69 -24.10 29.07
N ASP A 29 18.34 -23.61 30.13
CA ASP A 29 18.68 -24.41 31.31
C ASP A 29 17.76 -24.02 32.48
N GLY A 30 16.90 -24.94 32.89
CA GLY A 30 15.85 -24.68 33.88
C GLY A 30 14.90 -23.56 33.44
N LYS A 31 15.00 -22.39 34.09
CA LYS A 31 14.23 -21.17 33.75
C LYS A 31 15.07 -20.08 33.08
N LYS A 32 16.36 -20.33 32.83
CA LYS A 32 17.29 -19.34 32.31
C LYS A 32 17.49 -19.54 30.82
N LEU A 33 17.46 -18.43 30.08
CA LEU A 33 17.80 -18.41 28.67
C LEU A 33 19.29 -18.08 28.53
N HIS A 34 20.02 -18.96 27.87
CA HIS A 34 21.43 -18.77 27.55
C HIS A 34 21.57 -18.51 26.05
N ILE A 35 22.15 -17.37 25.71
CA ILE A 35 22.62 -17.07 24.36
C ILE A 35 24.10 -17.43 24.32
N ILE A 36 24.39 -18.57 23.71
CA ILE A 36 25.68 -19.24 23.76
C ILE A 36 26.70 -18.50 22.89
N ASN A 37 26.29 -18.09 21.70
CA ASN A 37 27.10 -17.31 20.78
C ASN A 37 26.19 -16.45 19.91
N THR A 38 26.72 -15.34 19.40
CA THR A 38 26.03 -14.50 18.41
C THR A 38 27.02 -13.98 17.38
N ALA A 39 26.57 -13.92 16.13
CA ALA A 39 27.32 -13.34 15.04
C ALA A 39 26.39 -12.53 14.13
N SER A 40 26.95 -11.64 13.32
CA SER A 40 26.17 -10.84 12.39
C SER A 40 26.88 -10.66 11.06
N SER A 41 26.12 -10.72 9.97
CA SER A 41 26.59 -10.52 8.60
C SER A 41 25.73 -9.47 7.90
N LYS A 42 26.32 -8.63 7.04
CA LYS A 42 25.58 -7.60 6.29
C LYS A 42 24.99 -8.18 5.01
N PHE A 43 23.86 -7.64 4.57
CA PHE A 43 23.29 -7.95 3.26
C PHE A 43 22.79 -6.67 2.58
N GLU A 44 22.89 -6.61 1.26
CA GLU A 44 22.45 -5.44 0.46
C GLU A 44 21.15 -5.72 -0.31
N SER A 45 20.87 -7.00 -0.59
CA SER A 45 19.66 -7.44 -1.29
C SER A 45 19.05 -8.70 -0.68
N GLU A 46 17.79 -8.99 -1.02
CA GLU A 46 17.14 -10.25 -0.62
C GLU A 46 17.79 -11.49 -1.25
N GLU A 47 18.56 -11.33 -2.33
CA GLU A 47 19.29 -12.43 -2.98
C GLU A 47 20.51 -12.85 -2.14
N ASP A 48 21.16 -11.89 -1.48
CA ASP A 48 22.31 -12.13 -0.60
C ASP A 48 21.92 -12.66 0.78
N LEU A 49 20.62 -12.65 1.09
CA LEU A 49 20.13 -12.88 2.45
C LEU A 49 20.38 -14.32 2.91
N ILE A 50 20.31 -15.30 2.01
CA ILE A 50 20.63 -16.70 2.31
C ILE A 50 22.13 -16.83 2.63
N LEU A 51 22.98 -16.26 1.78
CA LEU A 51 24.43 -16.29 1.96
C LEU A 51 24.86 -15.58 3.26
N ALA A 52 24.30 -14.40 3.54
CA ALA A 52 24.56 -13.66 4.77
C ALA A 52 24.08 -14.43 6.00
N SER A 53 22.94 -15.13 5.90
CA SER A 53 22.42 -15.98 6.98
C SER A 53 23.32 -17.18 7.22
N ASN A 54 23.82 -17.83 6.16
CA ASN A 54 24.77 -18.93 6.28
C ASN A 54 26.04 -18.48 7.01
N TYR A 55 26.64 -17.35 6.59
CA TYR A 55 27.82 -16.81 7.29
C TYR A 55 27.54 -16.44 8.74
N ALA A 56 26.38 -15.84 9.04
CA ALA A 56 26.04 -15.50 10.41
C ALA A 56 25.80 -16.75 11.27
N LEU A 57 25.16 -17.79 10.74
CA LEU A 57 24.93 -19.06 11.43
C LEU A 57 26.24 -19.81 11.68
N ASP A 58 27.10 -19.92 10.67
CA ASP A 58 28.42 -20.55 10.77
C ASP A 58 29.28 -19.87 11.84
N ASP A 59 29.38 -18.53 11.80
CA ASP A 59 30.15 -17.75 12.77
C ASP A 59 29.54 -17.84 14.19
N ALA A 60 28.20 -17.92 14.30
CA ALA A 60 27.53 -18.10 15.59
C ALA A 60 27.70 -19.52 16.14
N LEU A 61 27.77 -20.53 15.28
CA LEU A 61 28.04 -21.90 15.69
C LEU A 61 29.48 -22.03 16.20
N ALA A 62 30.46 -21.47 15.48
CA ALA A 62 31.89 -21.56 15.82
C ALA A 62 32.29 -23.03 16.14
N ASP A 63 32.82 -23.29 17.34
CA ASP A 63 33.20 -24.65 17.80
C ASP A 63 32.10 -25.32 18.66
N PHE A 64 30.85 -24.84 18.61
CA PHE A 64 29.76 -25.37 19.40
C PHE A 64 29.24 -26.70 18.84
N GLU A 65 29.29 -27.76 19.66
CA GLU A 65 28.67 -29.06 19.37
C GLU A 65 27.73 -29.46 20.51
N PRO A 66 26.55 -30.05 20.21
CA PRO A 66 26.03 -30.43 18.89
C PRO A 66 25.37 -29.28 18.12
N GLU A 67 25.41 -29.36 16.78
CA GLU A 67 24.81 -28.37 15.88
C GLU A 67 23.27 -28.35 15.99
N PRO A 68 22.65 -27.18 16.24
CA PRO A 68 21.19 -27.05 16.24
C PRO A 68 20.60 -27.32 14.85
N THR A 69 19.50 -28.06 14.78
CA THR A 69 18.78 -28.27 13.50
C THR A 69 17.56 -27.38 13.35
N LYS A 70 17.07 -26.78 14.44
CA LYS A 70 15.82 -26.02 14.48
C LYS A 70 16.09 -24.52 14.52
N ILE A 71 15.34 -23.74 13.74
CA ILE A 71 15.55 -22.29 13.58
C ILE A 71 14.29 -21.46 13.88
N LEU A 72 14.49 -20.35 14.59
CA LEU A 72 13.51 -19.29 14.77
C LEU A 72 13.90 -18.05 13.95
N PHE A 73 12.94 -17.47 13.23
CA PHE A 73 13.17 -16.25 12.46
C PHE A 73 12.62 -15.00 13.15
N GLY A 74 13.48 -14.03 13.44
CA GLY A 74 13.08 -12.63 13.69
C GLY A 74 12.99 -11.89 12.35
N VAL A 75 11.85 -11.29 12.06
CA VAL A 75 11.60 -10.59 10.78
C VAL A 75 11.21 -9.12 10.99
N PRO A 76 11.46 -8.24 10.01
CA PRO A 76 10.97 -6.86 10.08
C PRO A 76 9.45 -6.82 10.08
N ASP A 77 8.84 -5.89 10.82
CA ASP A 77 7.38 -5.71 10.82
C ASP A 77 6.82 -5.41 9.43
N SER A 78 7.63 -4.82 8.54
CA SER A 78 7.25 -4.54 7.14
C SER A 78 7.02 -5.81 6.29
N TRP A 79 7.47 -6.97 6.77
CA TRP A 79 7.23 -8.26 6.11
C TRP A 79 5.87 -8.86 6.48
N LEU A 80 5.18 -8.27 7.46
CA LEU A 80 3.89 -8.74 7.92
C LEU A 80 2.73 -7.95 7.27
N GLN A 81 1.59 -8.62 7.13
CA GLN A 81 0.29 -8.08 6.79
C GLN A 81 -0.75 -8.81 7.64
N ASP A 82 -1.48 -8.09 8.47
CA ASP A 82 -2.44 -8.67 9.44
C ASP A 82 -1.79 -9.75 10.35
N ASP A 83 -0.59 -9.45 10.87
CA ASP A 83 0.27 -10.35 11.69
C ASP A 83 0.83 -11.59 10.97
N ASP A 84 0.40 -11.86 9.73
CA ASP A 84 0.92 -12.93 8.87
C ASP A 84 2.06 -12.45 7.94
N LEU A 85 3.03 -13.31 7.64
CA LEU A 85 4.02 -13.04 6.59
C LEU A 85 3.38 -12.86 5.23
N LYS A 86 3.83 -11.83 4.50
CA LYS A 86 3.54 -11.67 3.08
C LYS A 86 4.00 -12.90 2.29
N GLU A 87 3.22 -13.29 1.28
CA GLU A 87 3.43 -14.53 0.51
C GLU A 87 4.83 -14.63 -0.13
N ASP A 88 5.39 -13.51 -0.59
CA ASP A 88 6.75 -13.45 -1.15
C ASP A 88 7.82 -13.68 -0.07
N LYS A 89 7.61 -13.17 1.14
CA LYS A 89 8.49 -13.36 2.29
C LYS A 89 8.39 -14.77 2.87
N LEU A 90 7.21 -15.36 2.86
CA LEU A 90 7.01 -16.76 3.22
C LEU A 90 7.77 -17.69 2.27
N LYS A 91 7.72 -17.43 0.95
CA LYS A 91 8.52 -18.17 -0.05
C LYS A 91 10.02 -18.00 0.18
N LEU A 92 10.47 -16.79 0.52
CA LEU A 92 11.86 -16.52 0.87
C LEU A 92 12.31 -17.34 2.10
N LEU A 93 11.55 -17.32 3.20
CA LEU A 93 11.89 -18.11 4.39
C LEU A 93 11.87 -19.62 4.11
N ARG A 94 10.91 -20.14 3.33
CA ARG A 94 10.89 -21.56 2.90
C ARG A 94 12.16 -21.92 2.11
N ARG A 95 12.60 -21.03 1.21
CA ARG A 95 13.84 -21.23 0.45
C ARG A 95 15.07 -21.18 1.38
N MET A 96 15.13 -20.24 2.32
CA MET A 96 16.21 -20.18 3.33
C MET A 96 16.30 -21.46 4.13
N VAL A 97 15.17 -21.95 4.64
CA VAL A 97 15.07 -23.20 5.40
C VAL A 97 15.63 -24.38 4.60
N LYS A 98 15.29 -24.45 3.31
CA LYS A 98 15.78 -25.50 2.40
C LYS A 98 17.27 -25.38 2.08
N GLU A 99 17.77 -24.17 1.85
CA GLU A 99 19.17 -23.94 1.47
C GLU A 99 20.14 -23.98 2.66
N LEU A 100 19.66 -23.60 3.86
CA LEU A 100 20.42 -23.66 5.12
C LEU A 100 20.31 -25.03 5.82
N ASP A 101 19.53 -25.97 5.27
CA ASP A 101 19.29 -27.33 5.82
C ASP A 101 18.83 -27.34 7.30
N VAL A 102 17.91 -26.43 7.63
CA VAL A 102 17.35 -26.28 8.99
C VAL A 102 15.86 -26.61 9.00
N VAL A 103 15.31 -26.86 10.20
CA VAL A 103 13.89 -27.11 10.44
C VAL A 103 13.27 -25.84 11.03
N PRO A 104 12.26 -25.25 10.39
CA PRO A 104 11.65 -24.02 10.86
C PRO A 104 10.80 -24.30 12.11
N MET A 105 10.93 -23.44 13.12
CA MET A 105 10.10 -23.49 14.32
C MET A 105 8.94 -22.53 14.22
N ALA A 106 9.26 -21.24 14.09
CA ALA A 106 8.32 -20.14 14.01
C ALA A 106 9.02 -18.89 13.45
N TYR A 107 8.25 -17.83 13.27
CA TYR A 107 8.77 -16.48 13.07
C TYR A 107 8.07 -15.49 14.00
N VAL A 108 8.73 -14.36 14.27
CA VAL A 108 8.21 -13.27 15.10
C VAL A 108 8.71 -11.93 14.58
N SER A 109 7.87 -10.89 14.65
CA SER A 109 8.31 -9.53 14.31
C SER A 109 9.31 -9.01 15.35
N THR A 110 10.35 -8.30 14.90
CA THR A 110 11.37 -7.76 15.81
C THR A 110 10.76 -6.81 16.86
N SER A 111 9.85 -5.92 16.45
CA SER A 111 9.21 -4.98 17.38
C SER A 111 8.31 -5.70 18.40
N HIS A 112 7.59 -6.73 17.97
CA HIS A 112 6.76 -7.55 18.86
C HIS A 112 7.63 -8.32 19.86
N ALA A 113 8.71 -8.96 19.41
CA ALA A 113 9.61 -9.69 20.29
C ALA A 113 10.20 -8.78 21.38
N ILE A 114 10.62 -7.55 21.02
CA ILE A 114 11.16 -6.57 21.97
C ILE A 114 10.08 -6.12 22.95
N SER A 115 8.88 -5.78 22.46
CA SER A 115 7.74 -5.40 23.31
C SER A 115 7.42 -6.49 24.33
N HIS A 116 7.38 -7.76 23.89
CA HIS A 116 7.11 -8.92 24.73
C HIS A 116 8.19 -9.13 25.81
N LEU A 117 9.47 -9.07 25.43
CA LEU A 117 10.57 -9.19 26.40
C LEU A 117 10.50 -8.08 27.46
N LEU A 118 10.31 -6.82 27.05
CA LEU A 118 10.23 -5.69 27.97
C LEU A 118 9.02 -5.80 28.90
N GLN A 119 7.88 -6.26 28.39
CA GLN A 119 6.69 -6.52 29.22
C GLN A 119 6.98 -7.57 30.29
N LYS A 120 7.68 -8.66 29.96
CA LYS A 120 8.04 -9.69 30.93
C LYS A 120 9.07 -9.21 31.95
N GLN A 121 10.01 -8.36 31.55
CA GLN A 121 10.99 -7.75 32.46
C GLN A 121 10.36 -6.77 33.45
N GLN A 122 9.43 -5.93 32.97
CA GLN A 122 8.86 -4.82 33.75
C GLN A 122 7.51 -5.16 34.40
N SER A 123 6.93 -6.32 34.07
CA SER A 123 5.57 -6.72 34.45
C SER A 123 4.48 -5.72 34.01
N VAL A 124 4.78 -4.85 33.05
CA VAL A 124 3.89 -3.82 32.51
C VAL A 124 4.01 -3.81 30.99
N PRO A 125 2.89 -3.88 30.23
CA PRO A 125 2.94 -3.80 28.77
C PRO A 125 3.59 -2.50 28.27
N LEU A 126 4.44 -2.60 27.26
CA LEU A 126 5.12 -1.43 26.71
C LEU A 126 4.11 -0.45 26.10
N THR A 127 4.18 0.81 26.51
CA THR A 127 3.58 1.93 25.79
C THR A 127 4.69 2.92 25.48
N GLY A 128 5.08 3.00 24.21
CA GLY A 128 6.28 3.69 23.77
C GLY A 128 6.49 3.59 22.27
N ILE A 129 7.51 4.27 21.78
CA ILE A 129 7.96 4.25 20.39
C ILE A 129 9.30 3.50 20.36
N LEU A 130 9.36 2.40 19.63
CA LEU A 130 10.56 1.63 19.36
C LEU A 130 11.24 2.19 18.10
N VAL A 131 12.54 2.46 18.18
CA VAL A 131 13.31 3.04 17.09
C VAL A 131 14.56 2.20 16.83
N GLU A 132 14.55 1.46 15.72
CA GLU A 132 15.72 0.76 15.22
C GLU A 132 16.58 1.73 14.40
N VAL A 133 17.73 2.09 14.96
CA VAL A 133 18.72 2.94 14.31
C VAL A 133 19.49 2.09 13.29
N ALA A 134 18.99 2.06 12.06
CA ALA A 134 19.60 1.43 10.90
C ALA A 134 19.36 2.29 9.64
N ASP A 135 19.84 1.86 8.46
CA ASP A 135 19.47 2.49 7.19
C ASP A 135 18.79 1.46 6.27
N PRO A 136 17.46 1.58 6.03
CA PRO A 136 16.56 2.61 6.56
C PRO A 136 16.27 2.46 8.07
N LEU A 137 15.95 3.59 8.71
CA LEU A 137 15.47 3.68 10.10
C LEU A 137 14.09 3.05 10.20
N ASN A 138 13.81 2.27 11.25
CA ASN A 138 12.47 1.75 11.52
C ASN A 138 11.91 2.33 12.82
N VAL A 139 10.66 2.79 12.77
CA VAL A 139 9.94 3.40 13.90
C VAL A 139 8.63 2.65 14.10
N ALA A 140 8.49 1.97 15.23
CA ALA A 140 7.29 1.23 15.61
C ALA A 140 6.60 1.87 16.82
N ILE A 141 5.31 2.12 16.71
CA ILE A 141 4.50 2.74 17.77
C ILE A 141 3.79 1.61 18.53
N VAL A 142 4.07 1.48 19.82
CA VAL A 142 3.55 0.42 20.68
C VAL A 142 2.65 1.02 21.75
N LYS A 143 1.43 0.47 21.89
CA LYS A 143 0.47 0.88 22.93
C LYS A 143 -0.06 -0.36 23.63
N ALA A 144 0.07 -0.39 24.96
CA ALA A 144 -0.35 -1.51 25.79
C ALA A 144 0.20 -2.87 25.30
N GLY A 145 1.47 -2.91 24.88
CA GLY A 145 2.16 -4.10 24.37
C GLY A 145 1.92 -4.40 22.89
N LYS A 146 0.88 -3.83 22.28
CA LYS A 146 0.53 -4.05 20.87
C LYS A 146 1.24 -3.04 19.95
N VAL A 147 1.85 -3.54 18.87
CA VAL A 147 2.38 -2.71 17.79
C VAL A 147 1.22 -2.18 16.97
N LEU A 148 1.04 -0.86 16.92
CA LEU A 148 -0.06 -0.21 16.20
C LEU A 148 0.32 0.13 14.75
N SER A 149 1.56 0.56 14.54
CA SER A 149 2.05 1.00 13.24
C SER A 149 3.57 0.96 13.22
N THR A 150 4.13 0.61 12.06
CA THR A 150 5.57 0.70 11.80
C THR A 150 5.80 1.54 10.54
N ARG A 151 6.83 2.39 10.58
CA ARG A 151 7.27 3.23 9.47
C ARG A 151 8.75 3.08 9.25
N SER A 152 9.15 3.02 7.98
CA SER A 152 10.54 2.97 7.57
C SER A 152 10.91 4.28 6.88
N GLN A 153 12.03 4.87 7.27
CA GLN A 153 12.48 6.17 6.79
C GLN A 153 13.97 6.10 6.43
N LYS A 154 14.33 6.52 5.22
CA LYS A 154 15.74 6.60 4.83
C LYS A 154 16.47 7.64 5.69
N ARG A 155 17.69 7.33 6.15
CA ARG A 155 18.47 8.25 7.00
C ARG A 155 19.03 9.43 6.21
N SER A 156 18.87 10.64 6.73
CA SER A 156 19.37 11.90 6.15
C SER A 156 20.57 12.49 6.90
N GLY A 157 20.99 11.85 8.01
CA GLY A 157 22.11 12.27 8.86
C GLY A 157 21.69 13.05 10.12
N ASN A 158 20.43 13.49 10.20
CA ASN A 158 19.80 14.04 11.41
C ASN A 158 18.75 13.04 11.90
N LEU A 159 19.10 12.27 12.95
CA LEU A 159 18.24 11.20 13.43
C LEU A 159 16.89 11.72 13.99
N PRO A 160 16.84 12.79 14.81
CA PRO A 160 15.58 13.35 15.26
C PRO A 160 14.62 13.74 14.14
N GLU A 161 15.11 14.39 13.08
CA GLU A 161 14.28 14.78 11.92
C GLU A 161 13.78 13.57 11.14
N ASP A 162 14.60 12.53 10.99
CA ASP A 162 14.19 11.29 10.32
C ASP A 162 13.07 10.59 11.12
N ILE A 163 13.16 10.58 12.45
CA ILE A 163 12.09 10.04 13.31
C ILE A 163 10.84 10.92 13.25
N GLU A 164 10.96 12.25 13.27
CA GLU A 164 9.83 13.16 13.12
C GLU A 164 9.09 12.92 11.80
N LYS A 165 9.81 12.83 10.68
CA LYS A 165 9.24 12.50 9.37
C LYS A 165 8.53 11.14 9.39
N ALA A 166 9.13 10.12 9.97
CA ALA A 166 8.51 8.81 10.09
C ALA A 166 7.19 8.88 10.87
N LEU A 167 7.17 9.58 12.01
CA LEU A 167 5.98 9.71 12.85
C LEU A 167 4.88 10.56 12.21
N LEU A 168 5.22 11.61 11.45
CA LEU A 168 4.25 12.45 10.74
C LEU A 168 3.48 11.69 9.64
N THR A 169 4.03 10.58 9.12
CA THR A 169 3.32 9.73 8.15
C THR A 169 2.27 8.80 8.77
N VAL A 170 2.09 8.84 10.09
CA VAL A 170 1.08 8.06 10.79
C VAL A 170 -0.13 8.93 11.09
N ALA A 171 -1.13 8.90 10.19
CA ALA A 171 -2.32 9.74 10.27
C ALA A 171 -3.35 9.29 11.33
N ASP A 172 -3.28 8.03 11.77
CA ASP A 172 -4.36 7.39 12.54
C ASP A 172 -4.14 7.44 14.07
N ILE A 173 -3.16 8.20 14.56
CA ILE A 173 -2.80 8.26 15.98
C ILE A 173 -2.95 9.69 16.50
N GLU A 174 -4.01 9.91 17.29
CA GLU A 174 -4.31 11.22 17.89
C GLU A 174 -3.29 11.68 18.94
N VAL A 175 -2.70 10.73 19.69
CA VAL A 175 -1.74 11.03 20.76
C VAL A 175 -0.61 10.01 20.76
N LEU A 176 0.64 10.49 20.65
CA LEU A 176 1.84 9.67 20.66
C LEU A 176 2.31 9.31 22.08
N PRO A 177 2.81 8.08 22.31
CA PRO A 177 3.42 7.69 23.58
C PRO A 177 4.64 8.54 23.95
N SER A 178 4.73 9.03 25.18
CA SER A 178 5.82 9.91 25.66
C SER A 178 7.12 9.17 26.04
N LYS A 179 7.37 7.98 25.49
CA LYS A 179 8.60 7.20 25.72
C LYS A 179 9.16 6.73 24.39
N ILE A 180 10.41 7.06 24.10
CA ILE A 180 11.13 6.65 22.89
C ILE A 180 12.30 5.74 23.30
N LEU A 181 12.39 4.56 22.70
CA LEU A 181 13.39 3.55 22.96
C LEU A 181 14.22 3.31 21.71
N ILE A 182 15.51 3.68 21.73
CA ILE A 182 16.43 3.52 20.60
C ILE A 182 17.29 2.24 20.74
N TYR A 183 17.54 1.54 19.63
CA TYR A 183 18.37 0.34 19.58
C TYR A 183 19.00 0.10 18.21
N GLY A 184 19.92 -0.86 18.08
CA GLY A 184 20.44 -1.37 16.80
C GLY A 184 21.81 -0.81 16.34
N ASP A 185 22.20 0.38 16.81
CA ASP A 185 23.48 1.04 16.52
C ASP A 185 24.49 0.87 17.69
N LYS A 186 25.79 1.07 17.42
CA LYS A 186 26.84 1.00 18.45
C LYS A 186 27.03 2.31 19.23
N ASN A 187 26.59 3.43 18.68
CA ASN A 187 26.77 4.78 19.22
C ASN A 187 25.46 5.38 19.77
N LEU A 188 24.62 4.56 20.42
CA LEU A 188 23.31 4.99 20.92
C LEU A 188 23.39 6.13 21.96
N GLU A 189 24.46 6.19 22.76
CA GLU A 189 24.62 7.25 23.78
C GLU A 189 24.69 8.64 23.15
N LYS A 190 25.52 8.78 22.11
CA LYS A 190 25.65 10.04 21.36
C LYS A 190 24.32 10.44 20.70
N LEU A 191 23.61 9.46 20.13
CA LEU A 191 22.32 9.69 19.49
C LEU A 191 21.22 10.07 20.49
N LYS A 192 21.26 9.51 21.71
CA LYS A 192 20.36 9.88 22.81
C LYS A 192 20.55 11.34 23.22
N GLU A 193 21.79 11.82 23.32
CA GLU A 193 22.08 13.22 23.63
C GLU A 193 21.51 14.17 22.57
N GLU A 194 21.74 13.86 21.28
CA GLU A 194 21.20 14.61 20.14
C GLU A 194 19.66 14.69 20.19
N MET A 195 18.99 13.56 20.43
CA MET A 195 17.53 13.49 20.49
C MET A 195 16.95 14.24 21.70
N THR A 196 17.67 14.31 22.82
CA THR A 196 17.19 14.98 24.04
C THR A 196 17.10 16.50 23.85
N GLY A 197 17.94 17.08 22.99
CA GLY A 197 17.92 18.50 22.66
C GLY A 197 16.88 18.91 21.60
N TYR A 198 16.14 17.95 21.02
CA TYR A 198 15.25 18.19 19.89
C TYR A 198 13.83 18.62 20.30
N SER A 199 13.21 19.49 19.50
CA SER A 199 11.90 20.10 19.78
C SER A 199 10.72 19.23 19.33
N TRP A 200 10.57 18.04 19.92
CA TRP A 200 9.58 17.02 19.54
C TRP A 200 8.12 17.47 19.49
N MET A 201 7.72 18.42 20.34
CA MET A 201 6.30 18.86 20.46
C MET A 201 5.90 19.93 19.45
N SER A 202 6.77 20.27 18.48
CA SER A 202 6.51 21.34 17.51
C SER A 202 5.50 20.93 16.44
N GLN A 203 5.61 19.70 15.93
CA GLN A 203 4.75 19.17 14.86
C GLN A 203 4.05 17.84 15.23
N LEU A 204 4.51 17.17 16.28
CA LEU A 204 4.00 15.85 16.67
C LEU A 204 3.05 15.93 17.87
N PRO A 205 1.99 15.09 17.90
CA PRO A 205 0.97 15.13 18.94
C PRO A 205 1.41 14.40 20.23
N PHE A 206 2.50 14.84 20.84
CA PHE A 206 2.91 14.36 22.17
C PHE A 206 2.17 15.13 23.27
N LEU A 207 1.60 14.42 24.25
CA LEU A 207 0.98 15.05 25.42
C LEU A 207 2.02 15.60 26.41
N HIS A 208 3.19 14.97 26.47
CA HIS A 208 4.31 15.33 27.33
C HIS A 208 5.61 15.19 26.54
N LEU A 209 6.64 15.93 26.95
CA LEU A 209 7.98 15.81 26.35
C LEU A 209 8.42 14.33 26.38
N PRO A 210 8.80 13.72 25.24
CA PRO A 210 9.13 12.31 25.21
C PRO A 210 10.43 12.04 25.97
N LYS A 211 10.40 11.02 26.82
CA LYS A 211 11.60 10.49 27.47
C LYS A 211 12.32 9.54 26.51
N ILE A 212 13.59 9.82 26.23
CA ILE A 212 14.43 9.01 25.36
C ILE A 212 15.31 8.10 26.21
N ASP A 213 15.26 6.79 25.96
CA ASP A 213 16.12 5.80 26.59
C ASP A 213 16.70 4.86 25.52
N GLN A 214 17.87 4.27 25.79
CA GLN A 214 18.51 3.30 24.90
C GLN A 214 18.30 1.89 25.44
N LEU A 215 18.14 0.92 24.54
CA LEU A 215 18.12 -0.50 24.88
C LEU A 215 19.54 -1.09 24.79
N GLU A 216 19.72 -2.26 25.38
CA GLU A 216 21.00 -2.98 25.38
C GLU A 216 21.44 -3.44 23.98
N GLU A 217 22.76 -3.58 23.78
CA GLU A 217 23.39 -3.86 22.47
C GLU A 217 22.83 -5.11 21.77
N TYR A 218 22.43 -6.13 22.54
CA TYR A 218 21.92 -7.41 22.05
C TYR A 218 20.41 -7.59 22.23
N ILE A 219 19.67 -6.49 22.44
CA ILE A 219 18.22 -6.57 22.74
C ILE A 219 17.44 -7.33 21.67
N ILE A 220 17.80 -7.17 20.39
CA ILE A 220 17.13 -7.82 19.26
C ILE A 220 17.22 -9.35 19.39
N ILE A 221 18.44 -9.87 19.50
CA ILE A 221 18.64 -11.33 19.53
C ILE A 221 18.18 -11.94 20.86
N LYS A 222 18.26 -11.18 21.97
CA LYS A 222 17.65 -11.56 23.24
C LYS A 222 16.14 -11.67 23.15
N ALA A 223 15.49 -10.67 22.56
CA ALA A 223 14.05 -10.64 22.39
C ALA A 223 13.57 -11.79 21.51
N VAL A 224 14.22 -12.01 20.36
CA VAL A 224 13.87 -13.12 19.44
C VAL A 224 14.10 -14.46 20.11
N SER A 225 15.26 -14.69 20.74
CA SER A 225 15.55 -15.96 21.44
C SER A 225 14.59 -16.19 22.62
N PHE A 226 14.22 -15.15 23.37
CA PHE A 226 13.26 -15.22 24.46
C PHE A 226 11.85 -15.54 23.98
N ALA A 227 11.46 -14.96 22.85
CA ALA A 227 10.21 -15.28 22.18
C ALA A 227 10.17 -16.78 21.81
N GLY A 228 11.22 -17.30 21.18
CA GLY A 228 11.36 -18.74 20.90
C GLY A 228 11.32 -19.62 22.14
N ALA A 229 12.08 -19.25 23.18
CA ALA A 229 12.12 -20.01 24.43
C ALA A 229 10.75 -20.08 25.12
N SER A 230 9.97 -19.00 25.07
CA SER A 230 8.62 -18.94 25.63
C SER A 230 7.65 -19.86 24.90
N GLU A 231 7.81 -20.02 23.59
CA GLU A 231 6.99 -20.91 22.74
C GLU A 231 7.37 -22.38 22.90
N VAL A 232 8.67 -22.68 22.95
CA VAL A 232 9.17 -24.06 23.07
C VAL A 232 8.91 -24.63 24.47
N TYR A 233 8.95 -23.76 25.49
CA TYR A 233 8.83 -24.15 26.90
C TYR A 233 7.77 -23.33 27.65
N PRO A 234 6.48 -23.41 27.26
CA PRO A 234 5.41 -22.61 27.86
C PRO A 234 5.28 -22.86 29.37
N ASP A 235 5.51 -24.10 29.81
CA ASP A 235 5.40 -24.53 31.21
C ASP A 235 6.59 -24.11 32.10
N LYS A 236 7.72 -23.68 31.52
CA LYS A 236 8.95 -23.41 32.29
C LYS A 236 9.05 -21.98 32.82
N SER A 237 8.12 -21.08 32.48
CA SER A 237 8.10 -19.67 32.94
C SER A 237 9.50 -19.03 32.86
N ILE A 238 10.03 -18.87 31.64
CA ILE A 238 11.40 -18.39 31.39
C ILE A 238 11.62 -17.01 32.03
N SER A 239 12.74 -16.85 32.76
CA SER A 239 13.12 -15.60 33.41
C SER A 239 13.58 -14.57 32.38
N ALA A 240 12.85 -13.46 32.26
CA ALA A 240 13.19 -12.38 31.33
C ALA A 240 14.33 -11.47 31.84
N GLY A 241 14.66 -11.53 33.13
CA GLY A 241 15.67 -10.69 33.78
C GLY A 241 17.09 -11.25 33.81
N GLU A 242 17.26 -12.55 33.53
CA GLU A 242 18.56 -13.24 33.56
C GLU A 242 18.81 -13.91 32.20
N ILE A 243 19.16 -13.12 31.19
CA ILE A 243 19.59 -13.61 29.87
C ILE A 243 21.09 -13.39 29.73
N GLU A 244 21.85 -14.48 29.79
CA GLU A 244 23.31 -14.47 29.65
C GLU A 244 23.70 -14.52 28.17
N VAL A 245 24.65 -13.67 27.76
CA VAL A 245 25.18 -13.63 26.39
C VAL A 245 26.68 -13.85 26.46
N ASN A 246 27.16 -14.93 25.85
CA ASN A 246 28.58 -15.17 25.61
C ASN A 246 28.92 -14.65 24.21
N SER A 247 29.90 -13.74 24.09
CA SER A 247 30.32 -13.19 22.80
C SER A 247 31.74 -13.64 22.42
N LEU A 248 31.85 -14.34 21.28
CA LEU A 248 33.11 -14.55 20.58
C LEU A 248 33.08 -13.72 19.27
N LEU A 249 34.17 -13.00 19.00
CA LEU A 249 34.33 -12.10 17.87
C LEU A 249 34.63 -12.87 16.56
N SER A 250 33.78 -12.67 15.55
CA SER A 250 33.96 -12.73 14.07
C SER A 250 35.17 -13.47 13.48
N GLY A 251 34.92 -14.45 12.58
CA GLY A 251 35.96 -15.13 11.80
C GLY A 251 35.48 -16.16 10.77
N THR A 252 35.29 -15.71 9.53
CA THR A 252 35.14 -16.43 8.24
C THR A 252 35.74 -17.84 8.07
N SER A 253 34.95 -18.77 7.47
CA SER A 253 35.26 -19.80 6.41
C SER A 253 35.30 -21.33 6.74
N THR A 254 34.44 -22.08 6.02
CA THR A 254 34.64 -23.33 5.20
C THR A 254 34.39 -24.78 5.73
N VAL A 255 33.25 -25.37 5.27
CA VAL A 255 32.96 -26.71 4.64
C VAL A 255 33.51 -28.04 5.22
N SER A 256 32.64 -28.98 5.66
CA SER A 256 32.43 -30.36 5.09
C SER A 256 31.60 -31.35 5.97
N ALA A 257 30.37 -31.64 5.50
CA ALA A 257 29.49 -32.84 5.56
C ALA A 257 29.66 -34.02 6.57
N SER A 258 28.56 -34.44 7.21
CA SER A 258 27.70 -35.61 6.84
C SER A 258 27.05 -36.32 8.06
N GLY A 259 25.73 -36.60 8.02
CA GLY A 259 25.13 -37.73 8.76
C GLY A 259 23.73 -37.56 9.40
N VAL A 260 22.69 -37.95 8.66
CA VAL A 260 21.23 -38.01 8.96
C VAL A 260 20.85 -39.04 10.06
N VAL A 261 19.76 -38.82 10.85
CA VAL A 261 18.61 -39.76 11.14
C VAL A 261 17.46 -39.11 11.96
N LYS A 262 16.22 -39.50 11.60
CA LYS A 262 14.85 -39.06 11.97
C LYS A 262 14.28 -39.45 13.35
N GLY A 263 13.24 -38.69 13.75
CA GLY A 263 12.02 -39.15 14.46
C GLY A 263 11.65 -38.27 15.65
N ASP A 264 10.41 -38.01 16.07
CA ASP A 264 9.06 -38.20 15.54
C ASP A 264 8.13 -37.28 16.38
N LYS A 265 6.98 -36.87 15.83
CA LYS A 265 6.05 -35.88 16.42
C LYS A 265 5.26 -36.39 17.64
N LEU A 266 4.91 -35.49 18.56
CA LEU A 266 3.66 -35.56 19.34
C LEU A 266 3.12 -34.16 19.68
N ASN A 267 1.80 -34.04 19.52
CA ASN A 267 0.98 -32.82 19.57
C ASN A 267 0.48 -32.56 21.00
N SER A 268 0.44 -31.29 21.40
CA SER A 268 -0.60 -30.78 22.30
C SER A 268 -0.84 -29.30 22.02
N GLN A 269 -2.10 -28.94 22.06
CA GLN A 269 -2.75 -27.83 21.41
C GLN A 269 -3.37 -26.99 22.53
N ASP A 270 -2.85 -25.79 22.77
CA ASP A 270 -3.56 -24.65 23.37
C ASP A 270 -2.65 -23.39 23.34
N SER A 271 -3.28 -22.23 23.10
CA SER A 271 -2.78 -20.83 23.08
C SER A 271 -1.79 -20.41 21.97
N LEU A 272 -2.30 -19.93 20.82
CA LEU A 272 -1.43 -19.35 19.77
C LEU A 272 -1.96 -18.08 19.05
N GLU A 273 -3.11 -17.52 19.42
CA GLU A 273 -3.66 -16.33 18.71
C GLU A 273 -3.38 -14.98 19.40
N GLU A 274 -2.81 -14.97 20.61
CA GLU A 274 -2.57 -13.72 21.37
C GLU A 274 -1.14 -13.16 21.22
N PHE A 275 -0.24 -13.86 20.51
CA PHE A 275 1.21 -13.61 20.60
C PHE A 275 1.91 -13.25 19.27
N GLY A 276 1.21 -13.03 18.16
CA GLY A 276 1.85 -12.70 16.87
C GLY A 276 2.83 -13.78 16.37
N PHE A 277 2.74 -14.99 16.93
CA PHE A 277 3.46 -16.18 16.49
C PHE A 277 2.58 -16.92 15.51
N VAL A 278 3.04 -17.02 14.27
CA VAL A 278 2.40 -17.88 13.30
C VAL A 278 3.29 -19.11 13.15
N LYS A 279 2.78 -20.24 13.63
CA LYS A 279 3.35 -21.56 13.36
C LYS A 279 3.13 -21.88 11.89
N GLY A 280 4.00 -21.36 11.02
CA GLY A 280 3.82 -21.43 9.58
C GLY A 280 3.96 -22.84 9.01
N ASP A 281 3.07 -23.17 8.07
CA ASP A 281 3.22 -24.21 7.03
C ASP A 281 4.47 -23.94 6.17
N ILE A 282 5.65 -24.06 6.77
CA ILE A 282 6.95 -24.02 6.10
C ILE A 282 7.38 -25.45 5.73
N ASN A 283 6.62 -26.47 6.15
CA ASN A 283 6.80 -27.85 5.74
C ASN A 283 6.18 -28.09 4.36
N GLU A 284 6.94 -28.65 3.42
CA GLU A 284 6.43 -29.16 2.15
C GLU A 284 5.36 -30.24 2.44
N ASN A 285 4.09 -29.98 2.08
CA ASN A 285 3.08 -30.99 1.72
C ASN A 285 1.77 -30.34 1.23
N GLU A 286 1.72 -29.93 -0.04
CA GLU A 286 0.46 -29.99 -0.81
C GLU A 286 0.53 -31.20 -1.75
N ASN A 287 0.04 -32.34 -1.26
CA ASN A 287 -0.32 -33.45 -2.12
C ASN A 287 -1.70 -33.16 -2.73
N LEU A 288 -1.72 -32.98 -4.04
CA LEU A 288 -2.90 -32.94 -4.89
C LEU A 288 -3.84 -34.12 -4.57
N LYS A 289 -5.00 -33.85 -3.98
CA LYS A 289 -6.13 -34.78 -3.97
C LYS A 289 -6.77 -34.79 -5.36
N ILE A 290 -6.20 -35.54 -6.29
CA ILE A 290 -6.91 -35.99 -7.48
C ILE A 290 -7.78 -37.17 -7.07
N LYS A 291 -9.10 -37.01 -7.24
CA LYS A 291 -10.07 -38.10 -7.17
C LYS A 291 -9.72 -39.12 -8.24
N ASN A 292 -9.54 -40.37 -7.82
CA ASN A 292 -9.49 -41.54 -8.67
C ASN A 292 -10.77 -41.64 -9.52
N GLU A 293 -10.65 -41.42 -10.82
CA GLU A 293 -11.50 -42.06 -11.82
C GLU A 293 -10.60 -42.90 -12.72
N LYS A 294 -10.85 -44.22 -12.69
CA LYS A 294 -10.24 -45.22 -13.56
C LYS A 294 -10.69 -44.96 -14.99
N LEU A 295 -9.77 -44.98 -15.95
CA LEU A 295 -10.06 -45.32 -17.34
C LEU A 295 -8.82 -45.96 -17.98
N ASP A 296 -9.09 -47.05 -18.68
CA ASP A 296 -8.19 -48.11 -19.12
C ASP A 296 -7.05 -47.66 -20.07
N GLU A 297 -5.87 -48.24 -19.84
CA GLU A 297 -4.85 -48.39 -20.87
C GLU A 297 -5.29 -49.47 -21.86
N ASN A 298 -5.63 -49.06 -23.08
CA ASN A 298 -5.26 -49.70 -24.35
C ASN A 298 -6.13 -49.14 -25.47
N GLU A 299 -5.60 -48.20 -26.26
CA GLU A 299 -5.65 -48.28 -27.71
C GLU A 299 -4.72 -47.21 -28.33
N ASP A 300 -4.05 -47.63 -29.40
CA ASP A 300 -3.38 -46.81 -30.40
C ASP A 300 -2.02 -46.16 -30.06
N ARG A 301 -1.07 -47.07 -29.88
CA ARG A 301 0.16 -47.05 -30.67
C ARG A 301 -0.16 -46.84 -32.16
N ARG A 302 0.23 -45.69 -32.70
CA ARG A 302 0.87 -45.44 -34.02
C ARG A 302 0.49 -44.05 -34.50
N LYS A 303 1.47 -43.15 -34.60
CA LYS A 303 1.91 -42.56 -35.88
C LYS A 303 2.95 -41.44 -35.66
N TYR A 304 4.16 -41.77 -36.10
CA TYR A 304 5.17 -40.94 -36.77
C TYR A 304 5.82 -39.77 -36.02
N GLU A 305 7.03 -40.07 -35.53
CA GLU A 305 8.20 -39.20 -35.68
C GLU A 305 8.56 -38.96 -37.16
N GLU A 306 9.36 -37.90 -37.36
CA GLU A 306 10.17 -37.53 -38.53
C GLU A 306 9.43 -36.92 -39.73
N ASP A 307 9.69 -35.63 -40.01
CA ASP A 307 10.73 -35.31 -41.00
C ASP A 307 11.07 -33.82 -41.11
N PHE A 308 12.38 -33.58 -41.14
CA PHE A 308 13.07 -32.45 -41.77
C PHE A 308 12.74 -32.42 -43.28
N ALA A 309 12.51 -31.23 -43.85
CA ALA A 309 13.19 -30.72 -45.07
C ALA A 309 12.36 -29.68 -45.85
N VAL A 310 13.07 -28.63 -46.25
CA VAL A 310 12.69 -27.58 -47.21
C VAL A 310 12.67 -28.15 -48.64
N PRO A 311 11.90 -27.54 -49.56
CA PRO A 311 12.47 -27.26 -50.88
C PRO A 311 12.22 -25.84 -51.42
N ALA A 312 13.24 -25.34 -52.11
CA ALA A 312 13.28 -24.21 -53.05
C ALA A 312 12.37 -24.45 -54.30
N GLY A 313 11.97 -23.50 -55.15
CA GLY A 313 12.18 -22.05 -55.26
C GLY A 313 11.68 -21.54 -56.65
N ARG A 314 12.06 -20.30 -57.03
CA ARG A 314 11.91 -19.56 -58.32
C ARG A 314 10.59 -18.78 -58.50
N GLN A 315 10.56 -17.55 -59.02
CA GLN A 315 11.53 -16.67 -59.71
C GLN A 315 11.06 -15.20 -59.54
N GLY A 316 11.98 -14.24 -59.28
CA GLY A 316 12.26 -13.05 -60.14
C GLY A 316 11.23 -11.92 -60.00
N GLU A 317 11.53 -10.62 -59.87
CA GLU A 317 12.70 -9.80 -60.18
C GLU A 317 12.44 -8.37 -59.62
N GLU A 318 13.49 -7.69 -59.14
CA GLU A 318 13.82 -6.24 -59.31
C GLU A 318 12.74 -5.13 -59.11
N THR A 319 12.94 -3.98 -58.45
CA THR A 319 14.10 -3.08 -58.30
C THR A 319 13.79 -1.90 -57.33
N ALA A 320 14.86 -1.40 -56.69
CA ALA A 320 15.27 -0.02 -56.36
C ALA A 320 14.29 1.12 -55.92
N VAL A 321 14.53 1.63 -54.69
CA VAL A 321 14.95 3.00 -54.28
C VAL A 321 14.63 4.20 -55.23
N ASP A 322 13.85 5.20 -54.81
CA ASP A 322 14.31 6.49 -54.21
C ASP A 322 13.19 7.57 -54.07
N ARG A 323 13.36 8.40 -53.04
CA ARG A 323 13.04 9.83 -52.84
C ARG A 323 12.00 10.63 -53.67
N ASN A 324 11.08 11.25 -52.90
CA ASN A 324 10.76 12.70 -52.80
C ASN A 324 10.07 13.53 -53.93
N VAL A 325 9.11 14.35 -53.45
CA VAL A 325 8.71 15.72 -53.85
C VAL A 325 7.51 15.91 -54.81
N ALA A 326 6.46 16.53 -54.23
CA ALA A 326 5.54 17.60 -54.71
C ALA A 326 4.86 17.47 -56.09
N SER A 327 3.64 17.97 -56.38
CA SER A 327 2.85 19.10 -55.88
C SER A 327 1.42 19.02 -56.45
N ARG A 328 0.44 19.67 -55.80
CA ARG A 328 -0.66 20.52 -56.34
C ARG A 328 -1.47 20.03 -57.57
N THR A 329 -2.80 20.17 -57.65
CA THR A 329 -3.63 21.37 -57.44
C THR A 329 -5.12 20.92 -57.51
N GLU A 330 -6.01 21.26 -56.55
CA GLU A 330 -7.06 22.32 -56.64
C GLU A 330 -8.39 21.85 -57.31
N ILE A 331 -9.64 22.16 -56.93
CA ILE A 331 -10.32 23.26 -56.19
C ILE A 331 -11.70 22.75 -55.67
N ARG A 332 -12.08 23.07 -54.43
CA ARG A 332 -13.26 23.91 -54.07
C ARG A 332 -13.35 24.17 -52.56
N ARG A 333 -13.30 25.46 -52.21
CA ARG A 333 -13.46 26.06 -50.88
C ARG A 333 -14.82 26.77 -50.80
N ASN A 334 -15.40 26.91 -49.60
CA ASN A 334 -15.64 28.16 -48.84
C ASN A 334 -16.70 27.96 -47.70
N PRO A 335 -16.82 28.83 -46.67
CA PRO A 335 -16.00 28.80 -45.44
C PRO A 335 -16.77 29.02 -44.10
N LEU A 336 -16.03 29.02 -42.97
CA LEU A 336 -16.42 29.44 -41.60
C LEU A 336 -16.55 30.99 -41.46
N PRO A 337 -17.05 31.53 -40.32
CA PRO A 337 -16.26 31.87 -39.10
C PRO A 337 -16.98 31.49 -37.77
N ALA A 338 -16.40 31.27 -36.58
CA ALA A 338 -15.39 31.91 -35.71
C ALA A 338 -15.92 33.05 -34.80
N GLY A 339 -15.68 32.92 -33.48
CA GLY A 339 -15.35 34.04 -32.57
C GLY A 339 -16.35 34.49 -31.50
N ILE A 340 -16.14 34.04 -30.25
CA ILE A 340 -15.72 34.82 -29.04
C ILE A 340 -16.48 36.11 -28.63
N GLU A 341 -16.96 36.07 -27.36
CA GLU A 341 -17.02 37.09 -26.28
C GLU A 341 -18.00 38.29 -26.21
N GLU A 342 -18.44 38.46 -24.95
CA GLU A 342 -18.61 39.68 -24.14
C GLU A 342 -19.93 40.48 -24.08
N TYR A 343 -20.33 40.68 -22.80
CA TYR A 343 -21.08 41.74 -22.13
C TYR A 343 -22.11 42.60 -22.89
N SER A 344 -23.30 42.74 -22.32
CA SER A 344 -23.59 43.88 -21.43
C SER A 344 -25.07 44.03 -21.08
N PHE A 345 -25.26 44.54 -19.87
CA PHE A 345 -26.49 45.01 -19.24
C PHE A 345 -26.81 46.41 -19.80
N ASN A 346 -28.08 46.70 -20.13
CA ASN A 346 -28.92 47.73 -19.47
C ASN A 346 -30.02 48.32 -20.38
N SER A 347 -31.21 48.41 -19.77
CA SER A 347 -32.24 49.46 -19.83
C SER A 347 -33.02 49.81 -21.11
N ASN A 348 -34.31 50.06 -20.82
CA ASN A 348 -35.32 50.85 -21.55
C ASN A 348 -36.09 50.13 -22.66
N MET A 349 -37.38 50.36 -22.89
CA MET A 349 -38.48 51.09 -22.24
C MET A 349 -39.63 51.00 -23.25
N ASP A 350 -40.87 50.81 -22.78
CA ASP A 350 -42.13 50.98 -23.54
C ASP A 350 -42.34 50.14 -24.82
N SER A 351 -43.52 49.69 -25.20
CA SER A 351 -44.89 50.09 -24.89
C SER A 351 -45.81 48.91 -25.28
N SER A 352 -46.98 48.85 -24.64
CA SER A 352 -48.11 47.99 -25.02
C SER A 352 -48.68 48.37 -26.41
N PRO A 353 -49.80 47.81 -26.91
CA PRO A 353 -50.61 46.67 -26.44
C PRO A 353 -51.00 45.71 -27.58
N LEU A 354 -51.67 44.60 -27.29
CA LEU A 354 -52.66 44.01 -28.22
C LEU A 354 -53.53 42.94 -27.54
N GLY A 355 -54.83 43.24 -27.47
CA GLY A 355 -55.82 42.53 -28.28
C GLY A 355 -56.14 41.07 -27.97
N LEU A 356 -57.17 40.90 -27.12
CA LEU A 356 -58.26 39.91 -27.19
C LEU A 356 -58.26 38.91 -28.36
N VAL A 357 -58.35 37.61 -28.04
CA VAL A 357 -59.24 36.66 -28.74
C VAL A 357 -59.91 35.70 -27.75
N LYS A 358 -61.19 35.51 -27.99
CA LYS A 358 -62.22 34.71 -27.31
C LYS A 358 -61.95 33.20 -27.42
N SER A 359 -62.47 32.42 -26.48
CA SER A 359 -63.48 31.40 -26.80
C SER A 359 -64.17 30.89 -25.54
N ALA A 360 -65.48 30.68 -25.69
CA ALA A 360 -66.44 30.25 -24.69
C ALA A 360 -66.73 28.75 -24.85
N VAL A 361 -67.22 28.12 -23.78
CA VAL A 361 -68.02 26.89 -23.86
C VAL A 361 -69.36 27.17 -23.20
N ALA A 362 -70.42 26.82 -23.92
CA ALA A 362 -71.82 27.06 -23.62
C ALA A 362 -72.45 25.89 -22.83
N GLY A 363 -73.54 26.19 -22.12
CA GLY A 363 -74.45 25.21 -21.52
C GLY A 363 -75.64 25.92 -20.86
N PRO A 364 -76.89 25.73 -21.32
CA PRO A 364 -78.01 26.63 -21.05
C PRO A 364 -79.01 26.07 -20.03
N LEU A 365 -79.83 26.95 -19.43
CA LEU A 365 -81.21 26.68 -19.02
C LEU A 365 -81.88 28.02 -18.64
N GLY A 366 -82.86 28.43 -19.43
CA GLY A 366 -83.79 29.51 -19.08
C GLY A 366 -85.01 28.97 -18.35
N PHE A 367 -85.68 29.79 -17.54
CA PHE A 367 -87.03 30.33 -17.81
C PHE A 367 -87.61 31.06 -16.58
N LEU A 368 -88.53 31.99 -16.89
CA LEU A 368 -89.52 32.69 -16.07
C LEU A 368 -89.06 34.00 -15.41
N LYS A 369 -89.82 35.10 -15.41
CA LYS A 369 -90.87 35.71 -16.24
C LYS A 369 -91.12 37.06 -15.57
N GLU A 370 -91.34 38.11 -16.37
CA GLU A 370 -91.73 39.44 -15.92
C GLU A 370 -93.03 39.45 -15.09
N THR A 371 -93.04 40.33 -14.08
CA THR A 371 -94.11 41.31 -13.71
C THR A 371 -93.43 42.23 -12.69
N GLY A 372 -93.47 43.56 -12.70
CA GLY A 372 -94.41 44.53 -13.24
C GLY A 372 -94.67 45.56 -12.13
N THR A 373 -94.54 46.85 -12.48
CA THR A 373 -95.03 48.06 -11.77
C THR A 373 -94.22 48.67 -10.62
N GLY A 374 -94.15 50.02 -10.66
CA GLY A 374 -94.07 50.83 -9.44
C GLY A 374 -93.00 51.92 -9.43
N ALA A 375 -93.16 52.97 -10.26
CA ALA A 375 -92.52 54.24 -9.99
C ALA A 375 -93.09 54.81 -8.69
N PHE A 376 -92.25 54.94 -7.65
CA PHE A 376 -92.53 55.80 -6.50
C PHE A 376 -91.30 56.67 -6.25
N GLN A 377 -91.37 57.91 -6.74
CA GLN A 377 -90.54 58.99 -6.23
C GLN A 377 -90.84 59.16 -4.74
N SER A 378 -89.86 58.91 -3.88
CA SER A 378 -89.81 59.63 -2.60
C SER A 378 -88.36 59.88 -2.19
N SER A 379 -88.17 61.09 -1.70
CA SER A 379 -86.93 61.79 -1.43
C SER A 379 -86.19 61.30 -0.19
N LEU A 380 -85.72 60.04 -0.20
CA LEU A 380 -84.85 59.48 0.86
C LEU A 380 -83.52 58.89 0.33
N GLY A 381 -83.12 59.28 -0.89
CA GLY A 381 -81.98 58.69 -1.60
C GLY A 381 -80.61 59.37 -1.43
N LYS A 382 -80.50 60.44 -0.64
CA LYS A 382 -79.22 61.17 -0.45
C LYS A 382 -78.55 60.95 0.91
N LEU A 383 -79.21 60.31 1.89
CA LEU A 383 -78.61 59.98 3.19
C LEU A 383 -78.19 58.50 3.34
N LEU A 384 -78.75 57.57 2.56
CA LEU A 384 -78.30 56.17 2.55
C LEU A 384 -77.01 55.93 1.73
N LYS A 385 -76.71 56.78 0.72
CA LYS A 385 -75.51 56.63 -0.12
C LYS A 385 -74.22 57.10 0.56
N ILE A 386 -74.32 57.88 1.63
CA ILE A 386 -73.16 58.43 2.38
C ILE A 386 -72.79 57.52 3.57
N GLY A 387 -73.72 56.67 4.05
CA GLY A 387 -73.46 55.72 5.15
C GLY A 387 -73.24 54.26 4.72
N ILE A 388 -73.97 53.76 3.70
CA ILE A 388 -73.93 52.32 3.37
C ILE A 388 -72.77 51.96 2.43
N ILE A 389 -72.46 52.80 1.44
CA ILE A 389 -71.36 52.57 0.50
C ILE A 389 -70.00 52.45 1.23
N PRO A 390 -69.63 53.33 2.19
CA PRO A 390 -68.38 53.15 2.92
C PRO A 390 -68.39 51.88 3.77
N VAL A 391 -69.52 51.50 4.37
CA VAL A 391 -69.62 50.24 5.14
C VAL A 391 -69.46 49.01 4.23
N LEU A 392 -70.06 49.02 3.04
CA LEU A 392 -69.95 47.92 2.08
C LEU A 392 -68.55 47.84 1.46
N LEU A 393 -67.89 48.98 1.23
CA LEU A 393 -66.48 49.05 0.82
C LEU A 393 -65.55 48.58 1.94
N ILE A 394 -65.83 48.90 3.21
CA ILE A 394 -65.08 48.38 4.35
C ILE A 394 -65.26 46.87 4.47
N LEU A 395 -66.47 46.35 4.28
CA LEU A 395 -66.75 44.90 4.31
C LEU A 395 -66.12 44.18 3.11
N ALA A 396 -66.12 44.78 1.92
CA ALA A 396 -65.46 44.24 0.73
C ALA A 396 -63.93 44.28 0.88
N PHE A 397 -63.39 45.35 1.45
CA PHE A 397 -61.97 45.48 1.77
C PHE A 397 -61.54 44.48 2.85
N LEU A 398 -62.37 44.28 3.88
CA LEU A 398 -62.14 43.28 4.93
C LEU A 398 -62.27 41.86 4.37
N GLY A 399 -63.24 41.62 3.49
CA GLY A 399 -63.39 40.35 2.77
C GLY A 399 -62.20 40.07 1.85
N PHE A 400 -61.69 41.09 1.15
CA PHE A 400 -60.48 40.98 0.34
C PHE A 400 -59.24 40.71 1.20
N LEU A 401 -59.11 41.38 2.36
CA LEU A 401 -58.03 41.13 3.32
C LEU A 401 -58.06 39.70 3.90
N LEU A 402 -59.24 39.15 4.12
CA LEU A 402 -59.42 37.81 4.68
C LEU A 402 -59.27 36.69 3.64
N PHE A 403 -59.81 36.87 2.43
CA PHE A 403 -59.93 35.77 1.44
C PHE A 403 -59.13 36.00 0.15
N GLY A 404 -58.71 37.23 -0.15
CA GLY A 404 -58.06 37.59 -1.41
C GLY A 404 -56.54 37.52 -1.41
N LEU A 405 -55.87 37.66 -0.25
CA LEU A 405 -54.42 37.56 -0.15
C LEU A 405 -53.95 36.12 0.01
N ARG A 406 -52.92 35.75 -0.76
CA ARG A 406 -52.13 34.52 -0.61
C ARG A 406 -50.65 34.84 -0.56
N ALA A 407 -49.86 34.02 0.13
CA ALA A 407 -48.42 34.18 0.19
C ALA A 407 -47.69 32.83 0.09
N ASP A 408 -46.61 32.81 -0.68
CA ASP A 408 -45.66 31.71 -0.77
C ASP A 408 -44.35 32.15 -0.13
N VAL A 409 -43.91 31.42 0.89
CA VAL A 409 -42.71 31.72 1.68
C VAL A 409 -41.72 30.58 1.50
N THR A 410 -40.58 30.85 0.87
CA THR A 410 -39.47 29.91 0.76
C THR A 410 -38.44 30.22 1.83
N VAL A 411 -38.26 29.33 2.80
CA VAL A 411 -37.29 29.45 3.89
C VAL A 411 -36.00 28.76 3.49
N PHE A 412 -34.89 29.51 3.55
CA PHE A 412 -33.55 28.99 3.34
C PHE A 412 -32.93 28.58 4.67
N VAL A 413 -32.55 27.31 4.77
CA VAL A 413 -31.96 26.75 5.98
C VAL A 413 -30.53 26.28 5.73
N ASP A 414 -29.72 26.31 6.79
CA ASP A 414 -28.36 25.76 6.79
C ASP A 414 -28.44 24.24 7.07
N PRO A 415 -28.13 23.37 6.10
CA PRO A 415 -28.19 21.94 6.33
C PRO A 415 -27.02 21.48 7.21
N ARG A 416 -27.32 20.68 8.23
CA ARG A 416 -26.28 20.06 9.06
C ARG A 416 -25.78 18.78 8.38
N THR A 417 -24.47 18.61 8.24
CA THR A 417 -23.91 17.37 7.70
C THR A 417 -23.72 16.33 8.79
N LEU A 418 -24.17 15.10 8.53
CA LEU A 418 -23.90 13.93 9.36
C LEU A 418 -23.09 12.94 8.54
N GLU A 419 -21.87 12.69 8.99
CA GLU A 419 -20.95 11.73 8.38
C GLU A 419 -20.88 10.48 9.26
N LYS A 420 -21.10 9.32 8.64
CA LYS A 420 -20.99 8.00 9.28
C LYS A 420 -20.33 7.02 8.32
N GLU A 421 -19.58 6.12 8.89
CA GLU A 421 -19.01 4.97 8.18
C GLU A 421 -19.59 3.68 8.75
N THR A 422 -19.85 2.71 7.87
CA THR A 422 -20.25 1.37 8.27
C THR A 422 -19.67 0.34 7.31
N SER A 423 -19.27 -0.80 7.85
CA SER A 423 -18.92 -1.96 7.05
C SER A 423 -20.19 -2.64 6.54
N ILE A 424 -20.22 -2.95 5.23
CA ILE A 424 -21.32 -3.60 4.52
C ILE A 424 -20.74 -4.76 3.72
N ILE A 425 -21.51 -5.85 3.64
CA ILE A 425 -21.11 -7.06 2.93
C ILE A 425 -22.01 -7.24 1.70
N ALA A 426 -21.46 -7.10 0.50
CA ALA A 426 -22.12 -7.54 -0.72
C ALA A 426 -21.90 -9.05 -0.91
N ASP A 427 -22.97 -9.82 -0.74
CA ASP A 427 -22.94 -11.29 -0.75
C ASP A 427 -23.70 -11.81 -1.99
N PRO A 428 -23.03 -12.52 -2.92
CA PRO A 428 -23.69 -13.12 -4.07
C PRO A 428 -24.73 -14.21 -3.74
N ALA A 429 -24.72 -14.75 -2.52
CA ALA A 429 -25.65 -15.80 -2.10
C ALA A 429 -27.04 -15.27 -1.69
N ILE A 430 -27.18 -13.97 -1.39
CA ILE A 430 -28.44 -13.38 -0.95
C ILE A 430 -29.12 -12.63 -2.10
N LYS A 431 -30.46 -12.68 -2.14
CA LYS A 431 -31.28 -12.05 -3.19
C LYS A 431 -32.02 -10.80 -2.72
N SER A 432 -31.97 -10.50 -1.43
CA SER A 432 -32.61 -9.35 -0.80
C SER A 432 -31.70 -8.78 0.27
N VAL A 433 -31.89 -7.49 0.56
CA VAL A 433 -31.15 -6.77 1.61
C VAL A 433 -31.44 -7.38 2.98
N ASP A 434 -30.38 -7.68 3.74
CA ASP A 434 -30.43 -8.09 5.14
C ASP A 434 -29.93 -6.94 6.01
N GLU A 435 -30.88 -6.19 6.57
CA GLU A 435 -30.62 -4.97 7.34
C GLU A 435 -29.91 -5.25 8.67
N VAL A 436 -30.20 -6.40 9.31
CA VAL A 436 -29.66 -6.74 10.63
C VAL A 436 -28.20 -7.12 10.52
N ASN A 437 -27.86 -7.95 9.53
CA ASN A 437 -26.50 -8.40 9.29
C ASN A 437 -25.71 -7.50 8.35
N LYS A 438 -26.30 -6.37 7.92
CA LYS A 438 -25.70 -5.38 7.01
C LYS A 438 -25.22 -5.98 5.69
N LYS A 439 -26.03 -6.86 5.08
CA LYS A 439 -25.71 -7.53 3.82
C LYS A 439 -26.58 -7.05 2.67
N ILE A 440 -25.97 -6.86 1.50
CA ILE A 440 -26.67 -6.54 0.25
C ILE A 440 -26.42 -7.63 -0.81
N PRO A 441 -27.34 -7.82 -1.77
CA PRO A 441 -27.12 -8.72 -2.90
C PRO A 441 -25.89 -8.33 -3.72
N GLY A 442 -25.03 -9.31 -3.99
CA GLY A 442 -23.88 -9.19 -4.89
C GLY A 442 -24.12 -9.90 -6.24
N THR A 443 -23.52 -9.39 -7.32
CA THR A 443 -23.49 -10.08 -8.62
C THR A 443 -22.05 -10.27 -9.07
N ILE A 444 -21.64 -11.52 -9.31
CA ILE A 444 -20.29 -11.80 -9.80
C ILE A 444 -20.19 -11.38 -11.27
N VAL A 445 -19.16 -10.60 -11.58
CA VAL A 445 -18.84 -10.16 -12.94
C VAL A 445 -17.39 -10.48 -13.27
N GLU A 446 -17.12 -10.78 -14.53
CA GLU A 446 -15.78 -11.12 -15.03
C GLU A 446 -15.55 -10.49 -16.41
N THR A 447 -14.31 -10.06 -16.67
CA THR A 447 -13.87 -9.57 -17.98
C THR A 447 -12.39 -9.85 -18.17
N GLU A 448 -11.96 -10.09 -19.41
CA GLU A 448 -10.54 -10.26 -19.75
C GLU A 448 -10.07 -9.05 -20.57
N ILE A 449 -8.96 -8.45 -20.18
CA ILE A 449 -8.38 -7.28 -20.87
C ILE A 449 -6.90 -7.50 -21.13
N SER A 450 -6.49 -7.15 -22.34
CA SER A 450 -5.09 -7.09 -22.75
C SER A 450 -4.60 -5.65 -22.86
N GLY A 451 -3.33 -5.41 -22.51
CA GLY A 451 -2.67 -4.13 -22.68
C GLY A 451 -1.16 -4.26 -22.78
N SER A 452 -0.53 -3.14 -23.14
CA SER A 452 0.92 -3.05 -23.27
C SER A 452 1.44 -1.75 -22.70
N GLY A 453 2.59 -1.79 -22.05
CA GLY A 453 3.30 -0.61 -21.55
C GLY A 453 4.78 -0.61 -21.94
N LYS A 454 5.41 0.56 -21.85
CA LYS A 454 6.86 0.74 -22.04
C LYS A 454 7.49 1.28 -20.76
N GLY A 455 8.68 0.79 -20.43
CA GLY A 455 9.50 1.25 -19.33
C GLY A 455 10.92 1.59 -19.80
N SER A 456 11.57 2.51 -19.10
CA SER A 456 12.97 2.84 -19.33
C SER A 456 13.87 1.98 -18.44
N ALA A 457 14.99 1.50 -18.98
CA ALA A 457 15.97 0.75 -18.23
C ALA A 457 16.88 1.70 -17.44
N THR A 458 17.12 1.40 -16.16
CA THR A 458 17.90 2.27 -15.25
C THR A 458 19.20 1.64 -14.78
N GLY A 459 19.35 0.32 -14.95
CA GLY A 459 20.54 -0.40 -14.53
C GLY A 459 21.77 0.01 -15.32
N LYS A 460 22.92 0.07 -14.64
CA LYS A 460 24.22 0.25 -15.28
C LYS A 460 25.04 -1.00 -15.07
N LYS A 461 25.60 -1.54 -16.15
CA LYS A 461 26.51 -2.68 -16.11
C LYS A 461 27.77 -2.34 -16.87
N LYS A 462 28.93 -2.59 -16.26
CA LYS A 462 30.22 -2.56 -16.95
C LYS A 462 30.35 -3.84 -17.77
N ILE A 463 30.65 -3.69 -19.05
CA ILE A 463 31.00 -4.77 -19.96
C ILE A 463 32.37 -4.50 -20.56
N GLY A 464 33.12 -5.56 -20.88
CA GLY A 464 34.46 -5.44 -21.45
C GLY A 464 35.31 -6.67 -21.13
N ASP A 465 36.59 -6.59 -21.48
CA ASP A 465 37.53 -7.70 -21.34
C ASP A 465 38.46 -7.48 -20.13
N PRO A 466 38.79 -8.54 -19.38
CA PRO A 466 39.81 -8.46 -18.33
C PRO A 466 41.22 -8.47 -18.94
N ALA A 467 42.16 -7.82 -18.25
CA ALA A 467 43.55 -7.85 -18.67
C ALA A 467 44.15 -9.25 -18.48
N LYS A 468 44.95 -9.70 -19.45
CA LYS A 468 45.63 -11.02 -19.43
C LYS A 468 47.13 -10.84 -19.57
N GLY A 469 47.89 -11.67 -18.88
CA GLY A 469 49.35 -11.71 -18.95
C GLY A 469 49.91 -12.98 -18.32
N SER A 470 51.19 -12.96 -17.97
CA SER A 470 51.86 -14.11 -17.36
C SER A 470 52.70 -13.70 -16.16
N VAL A 471 52.88 -14.65 -15.24
CA VAL A 471 53.61 -14.48 -13.99
C VAL A 471 54.60 -15.62 -13.83
N ILE A 472 55.79 -15.30 -13.33
CA ILE A 472 56.75 -16.27 -12.83
C ILE A 472 56.52 -16.44 -11.33
N LEU A 473 56.28 -17.67 -10.92
CA LEU A 473 56.12 -18.09 -9.54
C LEU A 473 57.42 -18.71 -9.04
N TYR A 474 57.89 -18.26 -7.88
CA TYR A 474 59.11 -18.74 -7.24
C TYR A 474 58.77 -19.44 -5.93
N ASN A 475 59.32 -20.64 -5.73
CA ASN A 475 59.25 -21.38 -4.48
C ASN A 475 60.61 -21.35 -3.78
N LYS A 476 60.62 -20.74 -2.59
CA LYS A 476 61.79 -20.58 -1.72
C LYS A 476 61.87 -21.64 -0.62
N THR A 477 61.03 -22.68 -0.70
CA THR A 477 60.99 -23.77 0.27
C THR A 477 61.68 -25.02 -0.26
N SER A 478 62.10 -25.91 0.66
CA SER A 478 62.76 -27.18 0.33
C SER A 478 61.79 -28.29 -0.13
N SER A 479 60.51 -27.99 -0.27
CA SER A 479 59.45 -28.91 -0.74
C SER A 479 58.73 -28.33 -1.94
N SER A 480 58.26 -29.15 -2.89
CA SER A 480 57.42 -28.67 -3.99
C SER A 480 56.12 -28.05 -3.48
N LYS A 481 55.63 -26.99 -4.12
CA LYS A 481 54.37 -26.31 -3.78
C LYS A 481 53.38 -26.39 -4.93
N ASN A 482 52.12 -26.66 -4.61
CA ASN A 482 51.03 -26.74 -5.57
C ASN A 482 50.10 -25.55 -5.40
N LEU A 483 49.82 -24.86 -6.50
CA LEU A 483 48.82 -23.79 -6.59
C LEU A 483 47.66 -24.29 -7.45
N ALA A 484 46.44 -24.14 -6.93
CA ALA A 484 45.23 -24.49 -7.67
C ALA A 484 44.93 -23.45 -8.75
N GLU A 485 44.20 -23.86 -9.79
CA GLU A 485 43.56 -22.92 -10.70
C GLU A 485 42.65 -21.97 -9.90
N GLY A 486 42.63 -20.69 -10.27
CA GLY A 486 41.89 -19.66 -9.55
C GLY A 486 42.58 -19.11 -8.29
N THR A 487 43.82 -19.56 -7.97
CA THR A 487 44.61 -18.95 -6.87
C THR A 487 44.75 -17.45 -7.09
N ILE A 488 44.46 -16.66 -6.05
CA ILE A 488 44.47 -15.19 -6.11
C ILE A 488 45.90 -14.67 -5.90
N LEU A 489 46.32 -13.78 -6.79
CA LEU A 489 47.57 -13.03 -6.75
C LEU A 489 47.24 -11.55 -6.58
N THR A 490 47.83 -10.89 -5.59
CA THR A 490 47.54 -9.48 -5.29
C THR A 490 48.78 -8.63 -5.54
N GLY A 491 48.64 -7.64 -6.43
CA GLY A 491 49.69 -6.68 -6.77
C GLY A 491 49.54 -5.34 -6.09
N ASP A 492 50.34 -4.37 -6.56
CA ASP A 492 50.23 -2.96 -6.17
C ASP A 492 48.77 -2.47 -6.30
N ASN A 493 48.36 -1.54 -5.44
CA ASN A 493 47.01 -0.95 -5.41
C ASN A 493 45.85 -1.95 -5.20
N ASN A 494 46.11 -3.10 -4.55
CA ASN A 494 45.13 -4.16 -4.29
C ASN A 494 44.53 -4.79 -5.56
N LEU A 495 45.20 -4.67 -6.70
CA LEU A 495 44.78 -5.33 -7.94
C LEU A 495 44.87 -6.84 -7.77
N SER A 496 43.77 -7.53 -8.05
CA SER A 496 43.65 -8.98 -7.87
C SER A 496 43.64 -9.70 -9.21
N PHE A 497 44.49 -10.72 -9.33
CA PHE A 497 44.63 -11.56 -10.51
C PHE A 497 44.38 -13.02 -10.14
N LYS A 498 43.84 -13.81 -11.05
CA LYS A 498 43.58 -15.23 -10.88
C LYS A 498 44.52 -16.04 -11.75
N LEU A 499 45.00 -17.15 -11.21
CA LEU A 499 45.80 -18.13 -11.95
C LEU A 499 44.90 -18.92 -12.92
N ASP A 500 45.24 -18.95 -14.19
CA ASP A 500 44.39 -19.58 -15.22
C ASP A 500 44.48 -21.11 -15.23
N ASN A 501 45.52 -21.70 -14.61
CA ASN A 501 45.75 -23.14 -14.60
C ASN A 501 46.32 -23.58 -13.25
N LYS A 502 46.16 -24.86 -12.89
CA LYS A 502 46.88 -25.48 -11.76
C LYS A 502 48.38 -25.52 -12.06
N VAL A 503 49.21 -25.14 -11.09
CA VAL A 503 50.66 -25.05 -11.25
C VAL A 503 51.39 -25.76 -10.11
N THR A 504 52.43 -26.53 -10.45
CA THR A 504 53.34 -27.18 -9.50
C THR A 504 54.71 -26.52 -9.59
N ILE A 505 55.17 -25.93 -8.49
CA ILE A 505 56.47 -25.28 -8.38
C ILE A 505 57.43 -26.24 -7.68
N ALA A 506 58.54 -26.59 -8.34
CA ALA A 506 59.58 -27.45 -7.76
C ALA A 506 60.19 -26.83 -6.48
N SER A 507 60.86 -27.64 -5.66
CA SER A 507 61.61 -27.16 -4.48
C SER A 507 62.85 -26.37 -4.89
N GLN A 508 63.39 -25.57 -3.96
CA GLN A 508 64.71 -24.96 -4.14
C GLN A 508 65.83 -26.02 -4.21
N SER A 509 66.89 -25.75 -4.96
CA SER A 509 68.05 -26.63 -5.13
C SER A 509 69.37 -25.91 -4.83
N ALA A 510 70.37 -26.67 -4.37
CA ALA A 510 71.73 -26.15 -4.19
C ALA A 510 72.45 -26.14 -5.55
N VAL A 511 73.05 -25.01 -5.90
CA VAL A 511 73.88 -24.82 -7.10
C VAL A 511 75.24 -24.26 -6.70
N GLU A 512 76.24 -24.48 -7.55
CA GLU A 512 77.60 -23.98 -7.33
C GLU A 512 77.57 -22.45 -7.22
N GLY A 513 77.69 -21.93 -5.99
CA GLY A 513 77.58 -20.50 -5.68
C GLY A 513 76.31 -20.04 -4.93
N GLY A 514 75.38 -20.91 -4.55
CA GLY A 514 74.23 -20.54 -3.70
C GLY A 514 73.00 -21.45 -3.78
N ILE A 515 71.82 -20.88 -3.50
CA ILE A 515 70.51 -21.55 -3.58
C ILE A 515 69.78 -21.05 -4.84
N SER A 516 69.28 -21.96 -5.68
CA SER A 516 68.37 -21.64 -6.78
C SER A 516 66.93 -21.95 -6.38
N PHE A 517 66.04 -20.98 -6.51
CA PHE A 517 64.62 -21.16 -6.23
C PHE A 517 63.93 -21.93 -7.37
N GLY A 518 63.00 -22.81 -7.01
CA GLY A 518 62.13 -23.44 -8.01
C GLY A 518 61.29 -22.38 -8.70
N LYS A 519 61.23 -22.39 -10.03
CA LYS A 519 60.52 -21.38 -10.83
C LYS A 519 59.59 -22.03 -11.86
N VAL A 520 58.44 -21.41 -12.11
CA VAL A 520 57.50 -21.82 -13.16
C VAL A 520 56.71 -20.61 -13.65
N THR A 521 56.47 -20.53 -14.95
CA THR A 521 55.65 -19.47 -15.56
C THR A 521 54.23 -19.96 -15.74
N SER A 522 53.25 -19.10 -15.44
CA SER A 522 51.82 -19.39 -15.64
C SER A 522 51.07 -18.17 -16.13
N SER A 523 49.99 -18.38 -16.88
CA SER A 523 49.06 -17.33 -17.29
C SER A 523 48.18 -16.88 -16.13
N ILE A 524 47.88 -15.58 -16.11
CA ILE A 524 47.02 -14.93 -15.12
C ILE A 524 46.06 -13.95 -15.80
N THR A 525 44.84 -13.87 -15.25
CA THR A 525 43.78 -12.97 -15.70
C THR A 525 43.38 -12.02 -14.57
N ALA A 526 43.20 -10.74 -14.86
CA ALA A 526 42.66 -9.77 -13.89
C ALA A 526 41.26 -10.19 -13.42
N SER A 527 41.00 -10.05 -12.13
CA SER A 527 39.70 -10.42 -11.54
C SER A 527 38.59 -9.47 -11.98
N ASP A 528 38.94 -8.20 -12.17
CA ASP A 528 38.04 -7.16 -12.64
C ASP A 528 38.29 -6.84 -14.13
N ILE A 529 37.21 -6.54 -14.85
CA ILE A 529 37.29 -6.04 -16.23
C ILE A 529 37.66 -4.55 -16.23
N GLY A 530 38.37 -4.11 -17.27
CA GLY A 530 38.72 -2.70 -17.44
C GLY A 530 40.21 -2.40 -17.49
N PRO A 531 40.56 -1.14 -17.80
CA PRO A 531 41.95 -0.72 -17.97
C PRO A 531 42.75 -0.75 -16.67
N ASP A 532 42.07 -0.67 -15.52
CA ASP A 532 42.69 -0.70 -14.19
C ASP A 532 43.37 -2.05 -13.88
N GLY A 533 42.94 -3.13 -14.55
CA GLY A 533 43.58 -4.44 -14.45
C GLY A 533 44.89 -4.56 -15.24
N ASN A 534 45.26 -3.57 -16.04
CA ASN A 534 46.50 -3.60 -16.80
C ASN A 534 47.71 -3.35 -15.87
N LEU A 535 48.73 -4.20 -15.96
CA LEU A 535 49.91 -4.13 -15.08
C LEU A 535 51.18 -4.37 -15.88
N SER A 536 52.18 -3.50 -15.72
CA SER A 536 53.45 -3.63 -16.43
C SER A 536 54.27 -4.84 -15.97
N ALA A 537 55.12 -5.35 -16.86
CA ALA A 537 56.04 -6.44 -16.56
C ALA A 537 57.02 -6.06 -15.43
N GLY A 538 57.49 -7.06 -14.69
CA GLY A 538 58.48 -6.93 -13.64
C GLY A 538 57.94 -6.56 -12.25
N LYS A 539 56.63 -6.38 -12.11
CA LYS A 539 55.95 -6.10 -10.83
C LYS A 539 55.87 -7.35 -9.95
N GLU A 540 56.03 -7.18 -8.65
CA GLU A 540 55.88 -8.28 -7.68
C GLU A 540 54.43 -8.43 -7.26
N LEU A 541 53.98 -9.67 -7.09
CA LEU A 541 52.66 -10.04 -6.63
C LEU A 541 52.79 -10.95 -5.40
N SER A 542 51.86 -10.78 -4.46
CA SER A 542 51.69 -11.67 -3.32
C SER A 542 50.75 -12.82 -3.69
N VAL A 543 51.02 -14.03 -3.20
CA VAL A 543 50.21 -15.23 -3.49
C VAL A 543 49.33 -15.54 -2.28
N LYS A 544 48.00 -15.54 -2.46
CA LYS A 544 47.06 -15.83 -1.37
C LYS A 544 47.33 -17.22 -0.78
N GLY A 545 47.46 -17.29 0.54
CA GLY A 545 47.73 -18.53 1.28
C GLY A 545 49.21 -18.86 1.48
N PHE A 546 50.13 -18.01 1.00
CA PHE A 546 51.57 -18.19 1.20
C PHE A 546 52.24 -16.89 1.64
N SER A 547 53.26 -16.98 2.49
CA SER A 547 54.09 -15.83 2.83
C SER A 547 55.08 -15.50 1.70
N ALA A 548 55.50 -14.23 1.58
CA ALA A 548 56.48 -13.79 0.58
C ALA A 548 57.86 -14.49 0.70
N ASN A 549 58.12 -15.09 1.87
CA ASN A 549 59.31 -15.89 2.15
C ASN A 549 59.19 -17.35 1.69
N GLU A 550 57.97 -17.83 1.42
CA GLU A 550 57.72 -19.18 0.92
C GLU A 550 57.50 -19.19 -0.59
N VAL A 551 56.56 -18.36 -1.06
CA VAL A 551 56.19 -18.24 -2.46
C VAL A 551 56.10 -16.77 -2.84
N SER A 552 56.81 -16.37 -3.89
CA SER A 552 56.74 -15.01 -4.45
C SER A 552 56.40 -15.09 -5.93
N ALA A 553 55.64 -14.11 -6.42
CA ALA A 553 55.23 -14.04 -7.80
C ALA A 553 55.73 -12.75 -8.44
N LYS A 554 56.14 -12.80 -9.71
CA LYS A 554 56.59 -11.63 -10.47
C LYS A 554 56.01 -11.65 -11.86
N VAL A 555 55.40 -10.55 -12.29
CA VAL A 555 54.83 -10.41 -13.64
C VAL A 555 55.94 -10.56 -14.67
N ASP A 556 55.77 -11.51 -15.58
CA ASP A 556 56.71 -11.79 -16.66
C ASP A 556 56.30 -11.01 -17.92
N GLN A 557 55.14 -11.34 -18.48
CA GLN A 557 54.50 -10.55 -19.53
C GLN A 557 53.45 -9.63 -18.92
N ALA A 558 53.48 -8.34 -19.32
CA ALA A 558 52.54 -7.33 -18.85
C ALA A 558 51.08 -7.77 -19.06
N LEU A 559 50.24 -7.53 -18.06
CA LEU A 559 48.79 -7.72 -18.20
C LEU A 559 48.23 -6.58 -19.06
N SER A 560 47.65 -6.96 -20.20
CA SER A 560 47.11 -6.02 -21.19
C SER A 560 45.79 -6.52 -21.76
N GLY A 561 45.10 -5.66 -22.52
CA GLY A 561 43.80 -5.99 -23.12
C GLY A 561 42.59 -5.69 -22.24
N GLY A 562 42.80 -5.13 -21.04
CA GLY A 562 41.72 -4.69 -20.17
C GLY A 562 40.96 -3.49 -20.75
N ILE A 563 39.68 -3.66 -21.08
CA ILE A 563 38.77 -2.60 -21.56
C ILE A 563 37.45 -2.64 -20.78
N SER A 564 36.81 -1.48 -20.59
CA SER A 564 35.49 -1.40 -19.94
C SER A 564 34.62 -0.33 -20.59
N LYS A 565 33.33 -0.64 -20.75
CA LYS A 565 32.29 0.27 -21.21
C LYS A 565 31.06 0.14 -20.32
N ASP A 566 30.50 1.27 -19.90
CA ASP A 566 29.22 1.30 -19.21
C ASP A 566 28.08 1.17 -20.22
N VAL A 567 27.17 0.21 -19.98
CA VAL A 567 25.94 0.06 -20.75
C VAL A 567 24.72 0.07 -19.84
N THR A 568 23.61 0.61 -20.37
CA THR A 568 22.32 0.55 -19.69
C THR A 568 21.69 -0.83 -19.86
N VAL A 569 21.23 -1.41 -18.76
CA VAL A 569 20.61 -2.74 -18.73
C VAL A 569 19.28 -2.69 -17.99
N VAL A 570 18.36 -3.58 -18.37
CA VAL A 570 17.08 -3.74 -17.70
C VAL A 570 17.30 -4.39 -16.33
N THR A 571 16.78 -3.78 -15.26
CA THR A 571 16.81 -4.36 -13.91
C THR A 571 15.50 -5.09 -13.56
N SER A 572 15.55 -5.94 -12.54
CA SER A 572 14.35 -6.57 -11.98
C SER A 572 13.35 -5.53 -11.48
N ASP A 573 13.84 -4.45 -10.87
CA ASP A 573 13.02 -3.35 -10.38
C ASP A 573 12.34 -2.56 -11.50
N ASP A 574 13.02 -2.35 -12.63
CA ASP A 574 12.41 -1.72 -13.80
C ASP A 574 11.23 -2.56 -14.32
N GLN A 575 11.42 -3.89 -14.43
CA GLN A 575 10.34 -4.80 -14.85
C GLN A 575 9.17 -4.81 -13.86
N LYS A 576 9.43 -4.84 -12.55
CA LYS A 576 8.39 -4.77 -11.50
C LYS A 576 7.61 -3.47 -11.56
N LYS A 577 8.29 -2.33 -11.74
CA LYS A 577 7.64 -1.02 -11.89
C LYS A 577 6.72 -0.99 -13.11
N LEU A 578 7.20 -1.51 -14.26
CA LEU A 578 6.39 -1.58 -15.47
C LEU A 578 5.18 -2.51 -15.31
N LEU A 579 5.36 -3.67 -14.65
CA LEU A 579 4.26 -4.58 -14.33
C LEU A 579 3.20 -3.90 -13.47
N ALA A 580 3.60 -3.23 -12.39
CA ALA A 580 2.67 -2.53 -11.49
C ALA A 580 1.90 -1.43 -12.22
N GLN A 581 2.58 -0.65 -13.05
CA GLN A 581 1.96 0.40 -13.87
C GLN A 581 0.91 -0.19 -14.83
N VAL A 582 1.28 -1.18 -15.63
CA VAL A 582 0.37 -1.79 -16.62
C VAL A 582 -0.80 -2.50 -15.93
N SER A 583 -0.58 -3.17 -14.80
CA SER A 583 -1.64 -3.85 -14.05
C SER A 583 -2.66 -2.85 -13.48
N SER A 584 -2.19 -1.69 -12.99
CA SER A 584 -3.07 -0.60 -12.55
C SER A 584 -3.91 -0.06 -13.70
N GLU A 585 -3.29 0.22 -14.85
CA GLU A 585 -4.00 0.72 -16.04
C GLU A 585 -5.05 -0.30 -16.55
N LEU A 586 -4.72 -1.59 -16.52
CA LEU A 586 -5.64 -2.66 -16.91
C LEU A 586 -6.79 -2.81 -15.92
N ARG A 587 -6.56 -2.66 -14.61
CA ARG A 587 -7.62 -2.70 -13.59
C ARG A 587 -8.62 -1.56 -13.77
N THR A 588 -8.16 -0.33 -14.03
CA THR A 588 -9.05 0.80 -14.32
C THR A 588 -9.88 0.55 -15.59
N LYS A 589 -9.24 0.05 -16.66
CA LYS A 589 -9.96 -0.35 -17.89
C LYS A 589 -10.98 -1.46 -17.63
N ALA A 590 -10.66 -2.41 -16.76
CA ALA A 590 -11.56 -3.51 -16.40
C ALA A 590 -12.79 -3.02 -15.66
N LYS A 591 -12.61 -2.11 -14.70
CA LYS A 591 -13.73 -1.44 -14.03
C LYS A 591 -14.61 -0.69 -15.03
N ASP A 592 -14.03 0.09 -15.94
CA ASP A 592 -14.79 0.85 -16.93
C ASP A 592 -15.54 -0.07 -17.92
N GLU A 593 -14.93 -1.17 -18.35
CA GLU A 593 -15.56 -2.13 -19.25
C GLU A 593 -16.68 -2.91 -18.56
N LEU A 594 -16.47 -3.32 -17.31
CA LEU A 594 -17.50 -3.96 -16.48
C LEU A 594 -18.66 -2.99 -16.24
N GLN A 595 -18.38 -1.73 -15.89
CA GLN A 595 -19.41 -0.71 -15.65
C GLN A 595 -20.26 -0.43 -16.90
N LYS A 596 -19.68 -0.52 -18.11
CA LYS A 596 -20.44 -0.40 -19.38
C LYS A 596 -21.35 -1.59 -19.66
N LYS A 597 -20.99 -2.79 -19.17
CA LYS A 597 -21.80 -4.02 -19.31
C LYS A 597 -22.94 -4.07 -18.29
N LEU A 598 -22.79 -3.36 -17.16
CA LEU A 598 -23.79 -3.26 -16.11
C LEU A 598 -24.90 -2.26 -16.50
N GLN A 599 -26.15 -2.61 -16.19
CA GLN A 599 -27.32 -1.76 -16.41
C GLN A 599 -27.89 -1.26 -15.07
N GLY A 600 -28.46 -0.06 -15.07
CA GLY A 600 -29.11 0.51 -13.88
C GLY A 600 -28.13 1.14 -12.90
N ASP A 601 -28.42 1.00 -11.61
CA ASP A 601 -27.69 1.57 -10.47
C ASP A 601 -26.61 0.62 -9.90
N ILE A 602 -26.22 -0.40 -10.68
CA ILE A 602 -25.23 -1.39 -10.28
C ILE A 602 -23.82 -0.81 -10.46
N LYS A 603 -23.00 -0.90 -9.41
CA LYS A 603 -21.62 -0.41 -9.37
C LYS A 603 -20.65 -1.54 -9.09
N VAL A 604 -19.43 -1.38 -9.61
CA VAL A 604 -18.28 -2.24 -9.29
C VAL A 604 -17.15 -1.37 -8.74
N LEU A 605 -16.45 -1.88 -7.72
CA LEU A 605 -15.31 -1.17 -7.13
C LEU A 605 -14.02 -1.66 -7.80
N GLU A 606 -13.18 -0.72 -8.21
CA GLU A 606 -11.91 -1.01 -8.88
C GLU A 606 -11.00 -1.91 -8.04
N GLU A 607 -10.88 -1.59 -6.75
CA GLU A 607 -10.07 -2.33 -5.79
C GLU A 607 -10.67 -3.71 -5.47
N SER A 608 -11.95 -3.93 -5.74
CA SER A 608 -12.63 -5.23 -5.54
C SER A 608 -12.36 -6.24 -6.66
N LEU A 609 -11.71 -5.82 -7.74
CA LEU A 609 -11.41 -6.69 -8.88
C LEU A 609 -10.21 -7.57 -8.55
N ALA A 610 -10.45 -8.86 -8.34
CA ALA A 610 -9.41 -9.87 -8.25
C ALA A 610 -8.79 -10.09 -9.63
N GLU A 611 -7.47 -9.91 -9.71
CA GLU A 611 -6.71 -10.06 -10.94
C GLU A 611 -6.12 -11.48 -11.05
N LYS A 612 -6.30 -12.09 -12.22
CA LYS A 612 -5.62 -13.32 -12.60
C LYS A 612 -4.87 -13.08 -13.91
N VAL A 613 -3.54 -13.12 -13.84
CA VAL A 613 -2.68 -12.99 -15.02
C VAL A 613 -2.86 -14.23 -15.90
N VAL A 614 -3.35 -14.02 -17.14
CA VAL A 614 -3.53 -15.06 -18.16
C VAL A 614 -2.25 -15.20 -18.98
N LYS A 615 -1.65 -14.06 -19.37
CA LYS A 615 -0.43 -14.03 -20.19
C LYS A 615 0.42 -12.82 -19.84
N GLN A 616 1.72 -13.04 -19.67
CA GLN A 616 2.71 -12.00 -19.39
C GLN A 616 3.94 -12.22 -20.26
N SER A 617 4.39 -11.18 -20.96
CA SER A 617 5.60 -11.25 -21.80
C SER A 617 6.33 -9.93 -21.84
N PHE A 618 7.61 -9.95 -21.45
CA PHE A 618 8.53 -8.83 -21.69
C PHE A 618 9.26 -9.04 -23.02
N ASN A 619 9.61 -7.95 -23.71
CA ASN A 619 10.45 -8.02 -24.92
C ASN A 619 11.97 -8.05 -24.62
N LYS A 620 12.35 -7.80 -23.35
CA LYS A 620 13.72 -7.79 -22.84
C LYS A 620 13.77 -8.42 -21.45
N ASN A 621 14.79 -9.21 -21.18
CA ASN A 621 15.03 -9.86 -19.90
C ASN A 621 15.87 -8.98 -18.97
N VAL A 622 15.93 -9.35 -17.69
CA VAL A 622 16.85 -8.73 -16.73
C VAL A 622 18.29 -8.92 -17.20
N ASN A 623 19.11 -7.88 -17.09
CA ASN A 623 20.46 -7.76 -17.63
C ASN A 623 20.59 -7.56 -19.14
N ASP A 624 19.50 -7.57 -19.92
CA ASP A 624 19.57 -7.25 -21.34
C ASP A 624 19.95 -5.77 -21.52
N GLN A 625 20.86 -5.51 -22.45
CA GLN A 625 21.23 -4.16 -22.84
C GLN A 625 20.09 -3.51 -23.64
N ALA A 626 19.45 -2.50 -23.05
CA ALA A 626 18.41 -1.71 -23.69
C ALA A 626 18.27 -0.36 -22.96
N SER A 627 17.82 0.67 -23.66
CA SER A 627 17.37 1.93 -23.02
C SER A 627 15.89 1.89 -22.64
N GLU A 628 15.10 1.10 -23.38
CA GLU A 628 13.67 0.90 -23.18
C GLU A 628 13.30 -0.57 -23.39
N PHE A 629 12.25 -1.00 -22.71
CA PHE A 629 11.64 -2.30 -22.85
C PHE A 629 10.12 -2.19 -22.73
N SER A 630 9.39 -3.22 -23.14
CA SER A 630 7.94 -3.24 -23.16
C SER A 630 7.40 -4.52 -22.53
N LEU A 631 6.22 -4.40 -21.93
CA LEU A 631 5.45 -5.48 -21.35
C LEU A 631 4.14 -5.62 -22.12
N ASN A 632 3.79 -6.84 -22.52
CA ASN A 632 2.44 -7.22 -22.91
C ASN A 632 1.82 -8.05 -21.78
N LEU A 633 0.67 -7.59 -21.27
CA LEU A 633 -0.04 -8.22 -20.17
C LEU A 633 -1.49 -8.49 -20.58
N THR A 634 -1.98 -9.68 -20.27
CA THR A 634 -3.39 -10.06 -20.41
C THR A 634 -3.85 -10.62 -19.08
N SER A 635 -4.87 -9.99 -18.50
CA SER A 635 -5.38 -10.31 -17.18
C SER A 635 -6.89 -10.49 -17.22
N SER A 636 -7.39 -11.53 -16.56
CA SER A 636 -8.81 -11.69 -16.25
C SER A 636 -9.10 -11.02 -14.90
N TYR A 637 -10.14 -10.20 -14.85
CA TYR A 637 -10.61 -9.51 -13.67
C TYR A 637 -11.97 -10.05 -13.28
N LYS A 638 -12.06 -10.53 -12.05
CA LYS A 638 -13.31 -11.02 -11.44
C LYS A 638 -13.65 -10.19 -10.21
N GLY A 639 -14.88 -9.75 -10.09
CA GLY A 639 -15.33 -8.98 -8.92
C GLY A 639 -16.82 -9.16 -8.64
N THR A 640 -17.26 -8.53 -7.57
CA THR A 640 -18.67 -8.54 -7.15
C THR A 640 -19.22 -7.12 -7.27
N ALA A 641 -20.24 -6.98 -8.11
CA ALA A 641 -20.98 -5.74 -8.30
C ALA A 641 -22.17 -5.68 -7.31
N TYR A 642 -22.61 -4.47 -6.95
CA TYR A 642 -23.73 -4.25 -6.01
C TYR A 642 -24.62 -3.09 -6.48
N SER A 643 -25.87 -3.03 -5.98
CA SER A 643 -26.81 -1.93 -6.25
C SER A 643 -26.57 -0.73 -5.31
N ASP A 644 -26.46 0.48 -5.86
CA ASP A 644 -26.40 1.72 -5.07
C ASP A 644 -27.69 1.96 -4.28
N THR A 645 -28.85 1.54 -4.80
CA THR A 645 -30.14 1.64 -4.11
C THR A 645 -30.17 0.76 -2.86
N ASP A 646 -29.73 -0.50 -2.96
CA ASP A 646 -29.66 -1.42 -1.82
C ASP A 646 -28.73 -0.89 -0.72
N LEU A 647 -27.59 -0.31 -1.14
CA LEU A 647 -26.65 0.36 -0.25
C LEU A 647 -27.32 1.55 0.48
N ARG A 648 -28.02 2.43 -0.26
CA ARG A 648 -28.74 3.57 0.32
C ARG A 648 -29.82 3.13 1.31
N GLN A 649 -30.49 1.99 1.08
CA GLN A 649 -31.50 1.47 2.00
C GLN A 649 -30.90 1.12 3.37
N ILE A 650 -29.80 0.37 3.42
CA ILE A 650 -29.13 0.04 4.69
C ILE A 650 -28.69 1.32 5.41
N VAL A 651 -28.07 2.25 4.67
CA VAL A 651 -27.45 3.40 5.30
C VAL A 651 -28.50 4.42 5.78
N SER A 652 -29.59 4.62 5.05
CA SER A 652 -30.69 5.49 5.48
C SER A 652 -31.26 5.06 6.83
N LYS A 653 -31.44 3.76 7.05
CA LYS A 653 -31.93 3.21 8.33
C LYS A 653 -30.95 3.43 9.48
N LEU A 654 -29.66 3.27 9.21
CA LEU A 654 -28.61 3.49 10.20
C LEU A 654 -28.54 4.97 10.62
N VAL A 655 -28.79 5.88 9.67
CA VAL A 655 -28.78 7.32 9.91
C VAL A 655 -30.04 7.78 10.63
N GLU A 656 -31.23 7.26 10.30
CA GLU A 656 -32.49 7.54 11.02
C GLU A 656 -32.35 7.34 12.54
N THR A 657 -31.62 6.31 12.96
CA THR A 657 -31.41 5.98 14.38
C THR A 657 -30.52 6.99 15.10
N ASN A 658 -29.75 7.80 14.36
CA ASN A 658 -28.74 8.73 14.87
C ASN A 658 -29.01 10.19 14.50
N VAL A 659 -30.22 10.52 14.02
CA VAL A 659 -30.59 11.91 13.73
C VAL A 659 -30.78 12.68 15.04
N PRO A 660 -30.09 13.82 15.24
CA PRO A 660 -30.31 14.69 16.40
C PRO A 660 -31.76 15.18 16.49
N GLU A 661 -32.26 15.40 17.71
CA GLU A 661 -33.59 15.98 17.91
C GLU A 661 -33.71 17.33 17.17
N GLY A 662 -34.86 17.53 16.51
CA GLY A 662 -35.12 18.76 15.74
C GLY A 662 -34.59 18.74 14.30
N TYR A 663 -34.08 17.62 13.79
CA TYR A 663 -33.67 17.46 12.38
C TYR A 663 -34.36 16.28 11.69
N MET A 664 -34.36 16.29 10.35
CA MET A 664 -34.88 15.23 9.47
C MET A 664 -33.87 14.92 8.37
N LEU A 665 -33.79 13.65 7.97
CA LEU A 665 -32.89 13.17 6.92
C LEU A 665 -33.42 13.54 5.52
N ASP A 666 -32.57 14.13 4.67
CA ASP A 666 -32.86 14.32 3.25
C ASP A 666 -32.13 13.27 2.39
N LEU A 667 -32.88 12.26 1.95
CA LEU A 667 -32.37 11.16 1.12
C LEU A 667 -31.96 11.59 -0.29
N THR A 668 -32.50 12.70 -0.80
CA THR A 668 -32.29 13.13 -2.19
C THR A 668 -30.94 13.79 -2.41
N ASN A 669 -30.41 14.47 -1.38
CA ASN A 669 -29.14 15.19 -1.42
C ASN A 669 -28.01 14.47 -0.65
N THR A 670 -28.11 13.15 -0.54
CA THR A 670 -27.11 12.33 0.15
C THR A 670 -26.02 11.83 -0.80
N GLU A 671 -24.77 12.07 -0.42
CA GLU A 671 -23.56 11.54 -1.07
C GLU A 671 -23.11 10.24 -0.41
N THR A 672 -22.89 9.21 -1.24
CA THR A 672 -22.36 7.90 -0.84
C THR A 672 -20.99 7.70 -1.46
N GLN A 673 -20.00 7.43 -0.61
CA GLN A 673 -18.68 6.94 -1.04
C GLN A 673 -18.49 5.51 -0.50
N ALA A 674 -17.97 4.62 -1.34
CA ALA A 674 -17.67 3.25 -0.95
C ALA A 674 -16.18 3.01 -1.17
N ASP A 675 -15.46 2.77 -0.08
CA ASP A 675 -14.05 2.39 -0.09
C ASP A 675 -13.96 0.89 0.25
N VAL A 676 -13.17 0.11 -0.49
CA VAL A 676 -13.09 -1.35 -0.26
C VAL A 676 -12.33 -1.61 1.03
N ALA A 677 -12.86 -2.50 1.87
CA ALA A 677 -12.21 -2.90 3.11
C ALA A 677 -11.56 -4.27 2.99
N LYS A 678 -12.25 -5.25 2.38
CA LYS A 678 -11.77 -6.63 2.25
C LYS A 678 -12.54 -7.41 1.18
N ILE A 679 -11.87 -8.30 0.45
CA ILE A 679 -12.50 -9.28 -0.44
C ILE A 679 -12.32 -10.66 0.19
N GLU A 680 -13.39 -11.41 0.40
CA GLU A 680 -13.32 -12.77 0.96
C GLU A 680 -13.22 -13.83 -0.16
N LYS A 681 -12.70 -15.02 0.19
CA LYS A 681 -12.40 -16.13 -0.73
C LYS A 681 -13.64 -16.70 -1.45
N ASP A 682 -14.84 -16.35 -1.01
CA ASP A 682 -16.13 -16.81 -1.55
C ASP A 682 -16.81 -15.80 -2.49
N GLY A 683 -16.13 -14.70 -2.83
CA GLY A 683 -16.70 -13.64 -3.66
C GLY A 683 -17.59 -12.67 -2.89
N LYS A 684 -17.64 -12.75 -1.55
CA LYS A 684 -18.19 -11.68 -0.74
C LYS A 684 -17.27 -10.48 -0.77
N LEU A 685 -17.86 -9.33 -1.04
CA LEU A 685 -17.19 -8.06 -1.03
C LEU A 685 -17.56 -7.32 0.26
N VAL A 686 -16.58 -7.14 1.15
CA VAL A 686 -16.74 -6.33 2.36
C VAL A 686 -16.17 -4.95 2.06
N PHE A 687 -16.98 -3.92 2.17
CA PHE A 687 -16.54 -2.56 1.93
C PHE A 687 -17.05 -1.62 3.01
N THR A 688 -16.27 -0.56 3.23
CA THR A 688 -16.65 0.51 4.14
C THR A 688 -17.41 1.55 3.34
N ALA A 689 -18.71 1.63 3.60
CA ALA A 689 -19.54 2.69 3.07
C ALA A 689 -19.41 3.92 3.96
N LYS A 690 -18.81 4.98 3.41
CA LYS A 690 -18.83 6.32 3.97
C LYS A 690 -20.05 7.05 3.44
N PHE A 691 -20.82 7.61 4.35
CA PHE A 691 -22.07 8.25 4.04
C PHE A 691 -22.10 9.64 4.62
N LYS A 692 -22.41 10.60 3.74
CA LYS A 692 -22.56 12.00 4.09
C LYS A 692 -23.99 12.40 3.79
N ALA A 693 -24.80 12.46 4.85
CA ALA A 693 -26.16 12.97 4.77
C ALA A 693 -26.22 14.45 5.12
N LYS A 694 -27.06 15.18 4.41
CA LYS A 694 -27.52 16.50 4.82
C LYS A 694 -28.81 16.33 5.63
N LEU A 695 -28.84 16.95 6.80
CA LEU A 695 -29.97 16.97 7.72
C LEU A 695 -30.64 18.34 7.65
N MET A 696 -31.95 18.33 7.45
CA MET A 696 -32.78 19.52 7.40
C MET A 696 -33.41 19.77 8.78
N PRO A 697 -33.47 21.03 9.27
CA PRO A 697 -34.14 21.32 10.52
C PRO A 697 -35.64 21.01 10.40
N LYS A 698 -36.19 20.38 11.43
CA LYS A 698 -37.61 20.07 11.57
C LYS A 698 -38.35 21.34 12.00
N LEU A 699 -38.82 22.10 11.03
CA LEU A 699 -39.60 23.30 11.26
C LEU A 699 -41.08 22.96 11.49
N ASN A 700 -41.69 23.53 12.52
CA ASN A 700 -43.13 23.43 12.73
C ASN A 700 -43.84 24.43 11.82
N GLU A 701 -44.20 23.99 10.61
CA GLU A 701 -44.80 24.86 9.61
C GLU A 701 -46.08 25.55 10.09
N ASP A 702 -46.91 24.85 10.86
CA ASP A 702 -48.19 25.36 11.34
C ASP A 702 -48.01 26.49 12.35
N GLN A 703 -46.99 26.37 13.21
CA GLN A 703 -46.64 27.42 14.15
C GLN A 703 -46.04 28.63 13.43
N ILE A 704 -45.14 28.38 12.47
CA ILE A 704 -44.52 29.44 11.66
C ILE A 704 -45.59 30.22 10.88
N LYS A 705 -46.53 29.52 10.20
CA LYS A 705 -47.62 30.15 9.44
C LYS A 705 -48.51 31.05 10.33
N LYS A 706 -48.72 30.68 11.60
CA LYS A 706 -49.47 31.51 12.56
C LYS A 706 -48.66 32.71 13.03
N ASP A 707 -47.37 32.52 13.32
CA ASP A 707 -46.50 33.57 13.86
C ASP A 707 -46.13 34.64 12.82
N ILE A 708 -46.20 34.30 11.53
CA ILE A 708 -45.96 35.24 10.42
C ILE A 708 -47.24 35.84 9.84
N ALA A 709 -48.42 35.45 10.33
CA ALA A 709 -49.69 35.97 9.85
C ALA A 709 -49.80 37.49 10.09
N PHE A 710 -50.33 38.21 9.11
CA PHE A 710 -50.54 39.67 9.15
C PHE A 710 -49.30 40.56 9.34
N LEU A 711 -48.09 39.98 9.38
CA LEU A 711 -46.82 40.73 9.43
C LEU A 711 -46.44 41.31 8.07
N THR A 712 -45.59 42.34 8.05
CA THR A 712 -44.99 42.84 6.81
C THR A 712 -43.84 41.93 6.36
N PRO A 713 -43.49 41.88 5.07
CA PRO A 713 -42.40 41.02 4.57
C PRO A 713 -41.07 41.18 5.33
N SER A 714 -40.70 42.41 5.72
CA SER A 714 -39.50 42.67 6.52
C SER A 714 -39.58 42.10 7.93
N GLN A 715 -40.75 42.19 8.57
CA GLN A 715 -40.98 41.61 9.89
C GLN A 715 -40.98 40.08 9.85
N VAL A 716 -41.50 39.49 8.77
CA VAL A 716 -41.44 38.04 8.53
C VAL A 716 -39.99 37.58 8.41
N GLU A 717 -39.17 38.28 7.64
CA GLU A 717 -37.75 37.94 7.49
C GLU A 717 -37.01 38.02 8.83
N GLU A 718 -37.23 39.07 9.63
CA GLU A 718 -36.65 39.22 10.98
C GLU A 718 -37.11 38.11 11.94
N LYS A 719 -38.41 37.77 11.89
CA LYS A 719 -38.98 36.70 12.70
C LYS A 719 -38.43 35.33 12.34
N LEU A 720 -38.28 35.04 11.04
CA LEU A 720 -37.73 33.78 10.55
C LEU A 720 -36.23 33.64 10.86
N LYS A 721 -35.46 34.74 10.82
CA LYS A 721 -34.05 34.76 11.27
C LYS A 721 -33.86 34.49 12.77
N THR A 722 -34.92 34.62 13.56
CA THR A 722 -34.87 34.28 15.00
C THR A 722 -34.92 32.75 15.22
N ILE A 723 -35.34 31.98 14.22
CA ILE A 723 -35.36 30.51 14.28
C ILE A 723 -33.95 29.99 14.00
N GLU A 724 -33.43 29.19 14.92
CA GLU A 724 -32.12 28.54 14.79
C GLU A 724 -32.07 27.69 13.50
N SER A 725 -30.97 27.77 12.74
CA SER A 725 -30.78 27.12 11.43
C SER A 725 -31.45 27.80 10.20
N VAL A 726 -32.17 28.91 10.35
CA VAL A 726 -32.72 29.69 9.21
C VAL A 726 -31.75 30.81 8.80
N ILE A 727 -31.32 30.80 7.53
CA ILE A 727 -30.41 31.80 6.95
C ILE A 727 -31.18 32.99 6.36
N GLY A 728 -32.38 32.73 5.81
CA GLY A 728 -33.21 33.77 5.21
C GLY A 728 -34.53 33.23 4.65
N ALA A 729 -35.32 34.11 4.05
CA ALA A 729 -36.57 33.73 3.41
C ALA A 729 -36.88 34.60 2.18
N GLU A 730 -37.50 34.00 1.16
CA GLU A 730 -38.08 34.69 0.01
C GLU A 730 -39.61 34.67 0.15
N ILE A 731 -40.25 35.83 -0.01
CA ILE A 731 -41.70 35.98 0.20
C ILE A 731 -42.33 36.50 -1.08
N LYS A 732 -43.29 35.76 -1.62
CA LYS A 732 -44.11 36.15 -2.78
C LYS A 732 -45.56 36.27 -2.36
N THR A 733 -46.15 37.45 -2.54
CA THR A 733 -47.56 37.71 -2.21
C THR A 733 -48.39 37.86 -3.48
N THR A 734 -49.59 37.29 -3.47
CA THR A 734 -50.56 37.38 -4.56
C THR A 734 -51.85 38.02 -4.04
N PRO A 735 -52.29 39.16 -4.59
CA PRO A 735 -51.65 39.96 -5.64
C PRO A 735 -50.41 40.73 -5.14
N SER A 736 -49.50 41.09 -6.06
CA SER A 736 -48.30 41.88 -5.74
C SER A 736 -48.71 43.32 -5.39
N LEU A 737 -48.68 43.65 -4.10
CA LEU A 737 -48.99 44.97 -3.58
C LEU A 737 -47.72 45.81 -3.44
N PRO A 738 -47.79 47.16 -3.54
CA PRO A 738 -46.68 48.03 -3.19
C PRO A 738 -46.15 47.73 -1.78
N SER A 739 -44.83 47.84 -1.58
CA SER A 739 -44.15 47.41 -0.34
C SER A 739 -44.70 48.01 0.95
N PHE A 740 -45.29 49.22 0.90
CA PHE A 740 -45.94 49.87 2.05
C PHE A 740 -47.32 49.30 2.42
N LEU A 741 -47.97 48.54 1.51
CA LEU A 741 -49.24 47.85 1.73
C LEU A 741 -49.10 46.32 1.80
N ALA A 742 -47.93 45.78 1.45
CA ALA A 742 -47.66 44.35 1.45
C ALA A 742 -47.71 43.79 2.88
N ARG A 743 -48.63 42.86 3.11
CA ARG A 743 -48.79 42.13 4.37
C ARG A 743 -49.08 40.66 4.09
N MET A 744 -48.68 39.80 5.01
CA MET A 744 -49.04 38.40 4.97
C MET A 744 -50.57 38.23 5.16
N PRO A 745 -51.17 37.19 4.55
CA PRO A 745 -52.56 36.83 4.77
C PRO A 745 -52.89 36.68 6.26
N PHE A 746 -54.10 37.04 6.66
CA PHE A 746 -54.56 36.86 8.03
C PHE A 746 -54.82 35.39 8.37
N LEU A 747 -55.31 34.61 7.40
CA LEU A 747 -55.53 33.17 7.56
C LEU A 747 -54.25 32.41 7.22
N ALA A 748 -53.76 31.61 8.18
CA ALA A 748 -52.59 30.74 8.01
C ALA A 748 -52.72 29.77 6.81
N ASN A 749 -53.94 29.35 6.46
CA ASN A 749 -54.21 28.47 5.32
C ASN A 749 -53.91 29.12 3.95
N ASN A 750 -53.81 30.45 3.89
CA ASN A 750 -53.45 31.17 2.67
C ASN A 750 -51.93 31.39 2.55
N ILE A 751 -51.13 30.78 3.44
CA ILE A 751 -49.67 30.86 3.47
C ILE A 751 -49.08 29.48 3.16
N THR A 752 -48.42 29.34 2.02
CA THR A 752 -47.64 28.15 1.66
C THR A 752 -46.21 28.32 2.15
N LEU A 753 -45.66 27.31 2.82
CA LEU A 753 -44.27 27.31 3.27
C LEU A 753 -43.49 26.26 2.47
N HIS A 754 -42.34 26.65 1.92
CA HIS A 754 -41.37 25.76 1.30
C HIS A 754 -40.06 25.88 2.06
N VAL A 755 -39.41 24.75 2.36
CA VAL A 755 -38.11 24.75 3.06
C VAL A 755 -37.07 24.19 2.10
N THR A 756 -36.01 24.96 1.85
CA THR A 756 -34.97 24.61 0.89
C THR A 756 -33.59 24.81 1.51
N ALA A 757 -32.66 23.87 1.27
CA ALA A 757 -31.26 24.03 1.65
C ALA A 757 -30.59 25.11 0.79
N LYS A 758 -29.77 25.96 1.41
CA LYS A 758 -29.01 26.99 0.69
C LYS A 758 -27.69 26.47 0.13
#